data_AF-A0A8H7S8N4-F1
#
_entry.id   AF-A0A8H7S8N4-F1
#
_cell.length_a   1.000
_cell.length_b   1.000
_cell.length_c   1.000
_cell.angle_alpha   90.00
_cell.angle_beta   90.00
_cell.angle_gamma   90.00
#
_symmetry.space_group_name_H-M   'P 1'
#
loop_
_entity.id
_entity.type
_entity.pdbx_description
1 polymer ?
#
loop_
_entity_poly.entity_id
_entity_poly.type
_entity_poly.pdbx_seq_one_letter_code
_entity_poly.pdbx_strand_id
1 'polypeptide(L)'
;SPSMDAAGSTNNTNLITNRDNEELRKSIDKDLPSVPSSDEDSNYKPENEVDSDDDKPLRPTDGPSTTTLKELDWLLEEDSSNKVRRIEYNYMLILILLLQDIASIDNDFLDNDFDQITFDEVDDRISAFQEDEFVRQALENGMDLREYALQIEQEREAVQRDLENDYVQQIRSFVDLHSEIQSCDEVLGRMEELLSVFQSDLGNISGEIKNLQERSSRMSVKLRNRKGVETKLGKALQGMVIPPYSIKKITEGDVDEVWLQYLLAINRQMRFVKANQNKPIKALRNVGPELEKLRLKAAATIRDFFIERINALLVPNTNVQIMQQSVFLKYKELHQFVIERHHDAATEIRQSYVNALKWYFHNHFERYSKGLSKLQTITADKTDLIGVEEHGRKGLFGSTKVALKDKTNVFALGDRIDALKMQEQGVILVHVAEDKDQKFQFEQLFRSFNLTLIDNASSEYLFIYEFFSSRDTKKSADTVKSVFQQIFDPTEKVGQMFTKAYIENSYDAVGILLCIRINTQLALELQRRRVPALEGYTNSTNMTLWPRFQHVMSLHVESLKRMAATKSVISAVKDIHPHYITRRYAEFAASLLVLNEGYDDAILINSVQRLRNEFEGVLARMSNEFSEPTRRIAFLINNYDVIVSVFQEAHNRALESELEHVRQLLSIHTGAFVDEQLKPYFGSMVDCVKRSDQSKSMAQPEKGELQRISHEFAQTWRQSLTSINASVIQYFSNFKNGTTVLHAVLGQLIVYYTKFLDILEQRNIGGVQPVGVQTVMVEIKKFRSTF
;
A
#
# COMPACT_ATOMS: atom_id res chain seq x y z
N SER A 1 -44.07 -25.68 -7.63
CA SER A 1 -44.07 -26.89 -8.48
C SER A 1 -44.24 -26.45 -9.91
N PRO A 2 -43.48 -26.97 -10.91
CA PRO A 2 -42.46 -28.04 -10.85
C PRO A 2 -41.13 -27.53 -10.21
N SER A 3 -40.50 -28.20 -9.24
CA SER A 3 -39.58 -29.38 -9.32
C SER A 3 -38.25 -29.07 -10.03
N MET A 4 -37.18 -28.66 -9.31
CA MET A 4 -36.24 -29.46 -8.48
C MET A 4 -35.35 -30.44 -9.28
N ASP A 5 -34.07 -30.11 -9.42
CA ASP A 5 -32.92 -30.78 -8.77
C ASP A 5 -31.61 -30.12 -9.29
N ALA A 6 -30.76 -29.48 -8.48
CA ALA A 6 -29.96 -29.94 -7.33
C ALA A 6 -28.54 -30.42 -7.73
N ALA A 7 -27.56 -29.51 -7.61
CA ALA A 7 -26.14 -29.84 -7.48
C ALA A 7 -25.43 -28.73 -6.67
N GLY A 8 -25.39 -28.88 -5.35
CA GLY A 8 -24.54 -28.05 -4.50
C GLY A 8 -23.10 -28.57 -4.52
N SER A 9 -22.12 -27.67 -4.61
CA SER A 9 -20.73 -27.97 -4.27
C SER A 9 -20.31 -27.11 -3.08
N THR A 10 -19.88 -27.78 -2.03
CA THR A 10 -19.41 -27.21 -0.77
C THR A 10 -18.12 -26.41 -0.91
N ASN A 11 -17.90 -25.48 0.01
CA ASN A 11 -16.61 -24.84 0.26
C ASN A 11 -15.48 -25.86 0.40
N ASN A 12 -14.33 -25.60 -0.22
CA ASN A 12 -13.02 -26.01 0.30
C ASN A 12 -11.87 -25.24 -0.36
N THR A 13 -11.74 -23.94 -0.06
CA THR A 13 -10.52 -23.17 -0.35
C THR A 13 -9.59 -23.23 0.86
N ASN A 14 -8.61 -24.13 0.78
CA ASN A 14 -7.60 -24.29 1.82
C ASN A 14 -6.83 -23.00 2.09
N LEU A 15 -6.64 -22.68 3.36
CA LEU A 15 -5.62 -21.76 3.85
C LEU A 15 -4.23 -22.34 3.54
N ILE A 16 -3.66 -21.99 2.38
CA ILE A 16 -2.25 -22.24 2.10
C ILE A 16 -1.45 -21.08 2.72
N THR A 17 -0.71 -21.41 3.76
CA THR A 17 0.16 -20.50 4.50
C THR A 17 1.33 -20.01 3.64
N ASN A 18 1.62 -18.72 3.67
CA ASN A 18 2.85 -18.14 3.12
C ASN A 18 4.08 -18.70 3.88
N ARG A 19 4.69 -19.78 3.37
CA ARG A 19 6.00 -20.25 3.85
C ARG A 19 6.94 -20.87 2.81
N ASP A 20 6.45 -21.21 1.62
CA ASP A 20 7.22 -22.00 0.64
C ASP A 20 7.76 -21.17 -0.56
N ASN A 21 7.87 -19.85 -0.42
CA ASN A 21 8.39 -18.94 -1.47
C ASN A 21 9.85 -18.51 -1.28
N GLU A 22 10.56 -19.08 -0.29
CA GLU A 22 11.95 -18.71 0.02
C GLU A 22 13.02 -19.69 -0.49
N GLU A 23 12.66 -20.92 -0.88
CA GLU A 23 13.63 -21.93 -1.34
C GLU A 23 13.80 -22.03 -2.87
N LEU A 24 12.88 -21.49 -3.69
CA LEU A 24 13.00 -21.53 -5.16
C LEU A 24 13.89 -20.42 -5.78
N ARG A 25 14.65 -19.67 -4.96
CA ARG A 25 15.60 -18.63 -5.43
C ARG A 25 17.08 -19.00 -5.27
N LYS A 26 17.40 -20.29 -5.11
CA LYS A 26 18.74 -20.77 -4.71
C LYS A 26 19.40 -21.81 -5.63
N SER A 27 19.02 -21.89 -6.92
CA SER A 27 19.49 -22.98 -7.81
C SER A 27 19.76 -22.63 -9.27
N ILE A 28 20.21 -21.41 -9.59
CA ILE A 28 20.89 -21.11 -10.88
C ILE A 28 22.05 -20.13 -10.63
N ASP A 29 23.25 -20.68 -10.43
CA ASP A 29 24.54 -20.11 -10.87
C ASP A 29 25.70 -21.05 -10.48
N LYS A 30 26.36 -21.63 -11.48
CA LYS A 30 27.66 -22.31 -11.38
C LYS A 30 28.25 -22.53 -12.78
N ASP A 31 29.58 -22.64 -12.84
CA ASP A 31 30.45 -22.71 -14.02
C ASP A 31 30.63 -21.32 -14.70
N LEU A 32 31.80 -20.66 -14.76
CA LEU A 32 33.22 -21.07 -14.75
C LEU A 32 34.12 -19.93 -14.12
N PRO A 33 35.49 -19.99 -14.06
CA PRO A 33 36.23 -19.66 -12.84
C PRO A 33 36.90 -18.27 -12.73
N SER A 34 37.47 -18.04 -11.55
CA SER A 34 38.25 -16.89 -11.02
C SER A 34 39.63 -16.67 -11.68
N VAL A 35 40.34 -15.54 -11.46
CA VAL A 35 41.34 -15.27 -10.37
C VAL A 35 42.09 -13.94 -10.76
N PRO A 36 42.63 -13.06 -9.87
CA PRO A 36 42.20 -12.57 -8.54
C PRO A 36 42.34 -11.00 -8.38
N SER A 37 42.16 -10.49 -7.13
CA SER A 37 42.83 -9.32 -6.47
C SER A 37 43.34 -8.12 -7.30
N SER A 38 43.11 -6.85 -6.95
CA SER A 38 42.55 -6.21 -5.73
C SER A 38 42.42 -4.67 -6.03
N ASP A 39 42.12 -3.70 -5.16
CA ASP A 39 42.13 -3.55 -3.69
C ASP A 39 40.97 -2.66 -3.15
N GLU A 40 40.94 -2.59 -1.82
CA GLU A 40 40.24 -1.71 -0.85
C GLU A 40 40.04 -0.23 -1.27
N ASP A 41 38.82 0.33 -1.13
CA ASP A 41 38.29 1.11 0.02
C ASP A 41 38.97 2.50 0.25
N SER A 42 38.29 3.59 0.61
CA SER A 42 36.86 3.84 0.85
C SER A 42 36.51 5.35 0.87
N ASN A 43 35.22 5.65 0.76
CA ASN A 43 34.47 6.75 1.41
C ASN A 43 34.76 8.27 1.24
N TYR A 44 33.63 8.99 1.15
CA TYR A 44 33.32 10.36 1.63
C TYR A 44 33.70 11.64 0.83
N LYS A 45 32.64 12.42 0.59
CA LYS A 45 32.53 13.90 0.39
C LYS A 45 32.90 14.65 1.71
N PRO A 46 33.05 16.01 1.80
CA PRO A 46 32.29 17.04 1.05
C PRO A 46 32.99 18.41 0.75
N GLU A 47 32.20 19.28 0.07
CA GLU A 47 32.01 20.74 0.20
C GLU A 47 33.16 21.74 0.52
N ASN A 48 33.16 22.85 -0.25
CA ASN A 48 33.20 24.29 0.12
C ASN A 48 34.14 24.79 1.26
N GLU A 49 34.74 25.99 1.25
CA GLU A 49 34.54 27.24 0.49
C GLU A 49 35.74 28.22 0.75
N VAL A 50 35.96 29.23 -0.11
CA VAL A 50 36.65 30.53 0.17
C VAL A 50 38.14 30.45 0.64
N ASP A 51 39.11 31.13 0.02
CA ASP A 51 39.21 32.61 -0.01
C ASP A 51 39.96 33.20 -1.24
N SER A 52 39.73 34.48 -1.47
CA SER A 52 40.41 35.36 -2.45
C SER A 52 41.69 35.98 -1.82
N ASP A 53 42.52 36.84 -2.44
CA ASP A 53 42.41 37.80 -3.54
C ASP A 53 43.78 38.01 -4.21
N ASP A 54 43.81 38.41 -5.49
CA ASP A 54 44.41 39.70 -5.88
C ASP A 54 43.95 40.14 -7.29
N ASP A 55 43.96 41.45 -7.54
CA ASP A 55 42.96 42.09 -8.42
C ASP A 55 43.43 42.45 -9.87
N LYS A 56 42.44 42.79 -10.71
CA LYS A 56 42.42 43.16 -12.14
C LYS A 56 43.02 44.57 -12.40
N PRO A 57 43.06 45.13 -13.66
CA PRO A 57 42.44 44.68 -14.92
C PRO A 57 43.31 44.78 -16.21
N LEU A 58 42.79 44.25 -17.33
CA LEU A 58 42.69 44.96 -18.63
C LEU A 58 41.79 44.18 -19.64
N ARG A 59 41.04 44.92 -20.47
CA ARG A 59 40.25 44.44 -21.63
C ARG A 59 40.99 44.82 -22.94
N PRO A 60 40.46 44.50 -24.13
CA PRO A 60 40.07 43.20 -24.68
C PRO A 60 40.86 42.93 -26.00
N THR A 61 40.68 41.79 -26.65
CA THR A 61 40.86 41.71 -28.12
C THR A 61 40.13 40.54 -28.73
N ASP A 62 39.50 40.79 -29.87
CA ASP A 62 38.83 39.80 -30.70
C ASP A 62 39.83 38.80 -31.31
N GLY A 63 39.35 37.61 -31.65
CA GLY A 63 40.15 36.61 -32.33
C GLY A 63 40.27 36.88 -33.85
N PRO A 64 41.49 36.97 -34.39
CA PRO A 64 41.80 36.62 -35.77
C PRO A 64 42.30 35.16 -35.84
N SER A 65 42.43 34.52 -36.99
CA SER A 65 41.75 34.66 -38.28
C SER A 65 42.06 33.40 -39.10
N THR A 66 41.38 33.27 -40.23
CA THR A 66 41.59 32.29 -41.31
C THR A 66 43.04 32.16 -41.80
N THR A 67 43.90 31.45 -41.05
CA THR A 67 45.33 31.30 -41.38
C THR A 67 45.85 29.86 -41.20
N THR A 68 45.39 29.10 -40.20
CA THR A 68 45.79 27.68 -40.00
C THR A 68 45.19 26.70 -41.03
N LEU A 69 44.37 27.19 -41.95
CA LEU A 69 43.93 26.48 -43.16
C LEU A 69 44.72 26.86 -44.42
N LYS A 70 45.72 27.77 -44.32
CA LYS A 70 46.64 28.11 -45.41
C LYS A 70 48.01 27.43 -45.28
N GLU A 71 48.42 27.05 -44.07
CA GLU A 71 49.68 26.33 -43.83
C GLU A 71 49.65 24.86 -44.30
N LEU A 72 48.48 24.34 -44.69
CA LEU A 72 48.32 23.02 -45.32
C LEU A 72 48.17 23.07 -46.85
N ASP A 73 47.89 24.23 -47.46
CA ASP A 73 47.92 24.40 -48.93
C ASP A 73 49.37 24.54 -49.44
N TRP A 74 50.26 25.15 -48.64
CA TRP A 74 51.67 25.36 -49.01
C TRP A 74 52.49 24.06 -49.18
N LEU A 75 52.02 22.93 -48.65
CA LEU A 75 52.66 21.61 -48.79
C LEU A 75 52.09 20.75 -49.94
N LEU A 76 51.15 21.28 -50.74
CA LEU A 76 50.51 20.57 -51.86
C LEU A 76 50.58 21.30 -53.20
N GLU A 77 51.13 22.51 -53.27
CA GLU A 77 51.56 23.16 -54.51
C GLU A 77 53.09 23.10 -54.69
N GLU A 78 53.67 21.89 -54.73
CA GLU A 78 55.04 21.70 -55.23
C GLU A 78 54.99 21.27 -56.70
N ASP A 79 55.33 22.22 -57.58
CA ASP A 79 55.17 22.09 -59.03
C ASP A 79 56.01 20.93 -59.62
N SER A 80 55.31 19.98 -60.24
CA SER A 80 55.89 18.86 -60.99
C SER A 80 56.96 19.25 -62.01
N SER A 81 56.94 20.49 -62.51
CA SER A 81 57.94 21.07 -63.41
C SER A 81 59.36 21.12 -62.80
N ASN A 82 59.50 21.35 -61.48
CA ASN A 82 60.81 21.48 -60.85
C ASN A 82 61.50 20.14 -60.57
N LYS A 83 60.76 19.04 -60.50
CA LYS A 83 61.34 17.70 -60.35
C LYS A 83 61.94 17.19 -61.68
N VAL A 84 61.33 17.56 -62.81
CA VAL A 84 61.84 17.26 -64.16
C VAL A 84 63.14 18.03 -64.43
N ARG A 85 63.18 19.35 -64.15
CA ARG A 85 64.38 20.18 -64.37
C ARG A 85 65.62 19.73 -63.57
N ARG A 86 65.45 19.17 -62.37
CA ARG A 86 66.57 18.60 -61.58
C ARG A 86 67.09 17.27 -62.13
N ILE A 87 66.25 16.51 -62.82
CA ILE A 87 66.65 15.26 -63.49
C ILE A 87 67.35 15.59 -64.81
N GLU A 88 66.81 16.53 -65.60
CA GLU A 88 67.43 17.01 -66.84
C GLU A 88 68.85 17.57 -66.61
N TYR A 89 69.07 18.35 -65.54
CA TYR A 89 70.41 18.88 -65.23
C TYR A 89 71.44 17.80 -64.87
N ASN A 90 71.05 16.76 -64.12
CA ASN A 90 71.96 15.66 -63.78
C ASN A 90 72.23 14.74 -64.98
N TYR A 91 71.25 14.49 -65.84
CA TYR A 91 71.47 13.76 -67.09
C TYR A 91 72.37 14.53 -68.06
N MET A 92 72.23 15.86 -68.16
CA MET A 92 73.12 16.68 -69.00
C MET A 92 74.56 16.71 -68.46
N LEU A 93 74.74 16.76 -67.12
CA LEU A 93 76.07 16.72 -66.50
C LEU A 93 76.78 15.37 -66.72
N ILE A 94 76.05 14.26 -66.68
CA ILE A 94 76.57 12.92 -66.99
C ILE A 94 76.88 12.77 -68.49
N LEU A 95 76.05 13.33 -69.39
CA LEU A 95 76.35 13.34 -70.83
C LEU A 95 77.62 14.14 -71.16
N ILE A 96 77.83 15.28 -70.49
CA ILE A 96 79.01 16.14 -70.70
C ILE A 96 80.29 15.44 -70.21
N LEU A 97 80.24 14.71 -69.09
CA LEU A 97 81.39 13.94 -68.61
C LEU A 97 81.70 12.73 -69.51
N LEU A 98 80.68 12.02 -70.02
CA LEU A 98 80.90 10.88 -70.93
C LEU A 98 81.32 11.30 -72.35
N LEU A 99 80.92 12.48 -72.84
CA LEU A 99 81.37 13.02 -74.12
C LEU A 99 82.83 13.50 -74.11
N GLN A 100 83.41 13.72 -72.93
CA GLN A 100 84.77 14.24 -72.79
C GLN A 100 85.84 13.13 -72.71
N ASP A 101 85.45 11.91 -72.30
CA ASP A 101 86.32 10.72 -72.29
C ASP A 101 86.25 9.88 -73.59
N ILE A 102 85.25 10.11 -74.46
CA ILE A 102 85.11 9.41 -75.76
C ILE A 102 85.84 10.14 -76.91
N ALA A 103 86.26 11.39 -76.71
CA ALA A 103 86.88 12.23 -77.73
C ALA A 103 88.42 12.19 -77.78
N SER A 104 89.06 11.25 -77.07
CA SER A 104 90.52 11.26 -76.80
C SER A 104 91.25 9.95 -77.10
N ILE A 105 90.58 8.97 -77.75
CA ILE A 105 91.17 7.67 -78.08
C ILE A 105 90.93 7.34 -79.56
N ASP A 106 92.04 7.18 -80.28
CA ASP A 106 92.22 6.60 -81.63
C ASP A 106 91.43 7.22 -82.80
N ASN A 107 92.11 8.07 -83.59
CA ASN A 107 92.36 7.87 -85.03
C ASN A 107 93.18 9.05 -85.60
N ASP A 108 94.50 9.06 -85.36
CA ASP A 108 95.43 10.01 -86.03
C ASP A 108 96.76 9.32 -86.39
N PHE A 109 96.66 8.10 -86.92
CA PHE A 109 97.74 7.40 -87.62
C PHE A 109 97.14 6.50 -88.71
N LEU A 110 96.91 7.09 -89.90
CA LEU A 110 97.11 6.50 -91.23
C LEU A 110 96.65 7.49 -92.30
N ASP A 111 97.45 8.53 -92.49
CA ASP A 111 97.41 9.38 -93.68
C ASP A 111 97.79 8.54 -94.91
N ASN A 112 96.86 8.29 -95.84
CA ASN A 112 97.13 7.80 -97.20
C ASN A 112 95.84 7.76 -98.05
N ASP A 113 95.46 8.92 -98.58
CA ASP A 113 94.78 9.07 -99.88
C ASP A 113 95.12 10.48 -100.41
N PHE A 114 96.29 10.67 -101.02
CA PHE A 114 96.46 10.55 -102.48
C PHE A 114 95.39 11.26 -103.34
N ASP A 115 95.10 12.54 -103.06
CA ASP A 115 94.70 13.50 -104.12
C ASP A 115 94.81 14.99 -103.72
N GLN A 116 96.04 15.45 -103.40
CA GLN A 116 96.44 16.88 -103.46
C GLN A 116 97.96 17.05 -103.26
N ILE A 117 98.76 16.79 -104.30
CA ILE A 117 100.19 17.12 -104.32
C ILE A 117 100.40 18.39 -105.14
N THR A 118 100.87 19.46 -104.50
CA THR A 118 101.40 20.66 -105.18
C THR A 118 102.88 20.49 -105.51
N PHE A 119 103.31 21.08 -106.64
CA PHE A 119 104.57 20.73 -107.31
C PHE A 119 105.87 21.10 -106.56
N ASP A 120 105.78 21.86 -105.47
CA ASP A 120 106.95 22.43 -104.78
C ASP A 120 107.55 21.53 -103.67
N GLU A 121 106.87 20.45 -103.24
CA GLU A 121 107.32 19.61 -102.10
C GLU A 121 108.18 18.38 -102.47
N VAL A 122 108.47 18.16 -103.76
CA VAL A 122 109.18 16.96 -104.24
C VAL A 122 110.70 17.08 -104.08
N ASP A 123 111.29 18.26 -104.31
CA ASP A 123 112.75 18.48 -104.25
C ASP A 123 113.32 18.41 -102.81
N ASP A 124 112.55 18.88 -101.82
CA ASP A 124 112.98 18.88 -100.41
C ASP A 124 113.18 17.46 -99.86
N ARG A 125 112.30 16.51 -100.23
CA ARG A 125 112.43 15.11 -99.79
C ARG A 125 113.60 14.38 -100.43
N ILE A 126 113.96 14.72 -101.68
CA ILE A 126 115.14 14.14 -102.36
C ILE A 126 116.43 14.59 -101.68
N SER A 127 116.47 15.82 -101.17
CA SER A 127 117.61 16.36 -100.43
C SER A 127 117.84 15.65 -99.09
N ALA A 128 116.77 15.38 -98.32
CA ALA A 128 116.85 14.67 -97.04
C ALA A 128 117.41 13.24 -97.15
N PHE A 129 117.17 12.54 -98.26
CA PHE A 129 117.72 11.20 -98.50
C PHE A 129 119.24 11.17 -98.83
N GLN A 130 119.87 12.32 -99.10
CA GLN A 130 121.32 12.39 -99.36
C GLN A 130 122.18 12.58 -98.10
N GLU A 131 121.58 12.86 -96.94
CA GLU A 131 122.32 13.16 -95.70
C GLU A 131 122.49 11.96 -94.74
N ASP A 132 121.82 10.82 -94.98
CA ASP A 132 121.93 9.64 -94.10
C ASP A 132 123.28 8.92 -94.29
N GLU A 133 124.10 8.92 -93.24
CA GLU A 133 125.45 8.38 -93.23
C GLU A 133 125.50 6.84 -93.40
N PHE A 134 124.42 6.13 -93.05
CA PHE A 134 124.28 4.68 -93.24
C PHE A 134 123.91 4.36 -94.70
N VAL A 135 123.01 5.15 -95.31
CA VAL A 135 122.66 5.03 -96.74
C VAL A 135 123.86 5.38 -97.63
N ARG A 136 124.67 6.37 -97.21
CA ARG A 136 125.92 6.73 -97.89
C ARG A 136 126.94 5.58 -97.88
N GLN A 137 127.07 4.85 -96.77
CA GLN A 137 127.99 3.71 -96.67
C GLN A 137 127.52 2.48 -97.48
N ALA A 138 126.21 2.35 -97.71
CA ALA A 138 125.63 1.36 -98.64
C ALA A 138 125.89 1.73 -100.12
N LEU A 139 125.76 3.02 -100.47
CA LEU A 139 125.98 3.52 -101.84
C LEU A 139 127.46 3.47 -102.27
N GLU A 140 128.43 3.74 -101.39
CA GLU A 140 129.87 3.62 -101.71
C GLU A 140 130.31 2.18 -102.02
N ASN A 141 129.63 1.17 -101.47
CA ASN A 141 129.89 -0.25 -101.75
C ASN A 141 129.12 -0.81 -102.96
N GLY A 142 128.32 0.02 -103.65
CA GLY A 142 127.55 -0.39 -104.83
C GLY A 142 126.54 -1.50 -104.57
N MET A 143 126.01 -1.58 -103.34
CA MET A 143 125.17 -2.69 -102.86
C MET A 143 123.71 -2.22 -102.70
N ASP A 144 122.74 -3.04 -103.12
CA ASP A 144 121.32 -2.67 -103.12
C ASP A 144 120.73 -2.70 -101.70
N LEU A 145 120.18 -1.57 -101.26
CA LEU A 145 119.57 -1.38 -99.93
C LEU A 145 118.39 -2.33 -99.64
N ARG A 146 117.82 -2.99 -100.66
CA ARG A 146 116.68 -3.89 -100.50
C ARG A 146 117.02 -5.24 -99.87
N GLU A 147 118.24 -5.77 -100.04
CA GLU A 147 118.62 -7.05 -99.42
C GLU A 147 118.91 -6.91 -97.92
N TYR A 148 119.44 -5.76 -97.48
CA TYR A 148 119.82 -5.53 -96.09
C TYR A 148 118.61 -5.42 -95.15
N ALA A 149 117.53 -4.78 -95.59
CA ALA A 149 116.28 -4.67 -94.81
C ALA A 149 115.69 -6.04 -94.46
N LEU A 150 115.77 -7.01 -95.38
CA LEU A 150 115.23 -8.36 -95.21
C LEU A 150 115.94 -9.16 -94.11
N GLN A 151 117.22 -8.86 -93.83
CA GLN A 151 118.00 -9.59 -92.84
C GLN A 151 117.67 -9.16 -91.40
N ILE A 152 117.46 -7.85 -91.17
CA ILE A 152 117.07 -7.32 -89.85
C ILE A 152 115.66 -7.79 -89.44
N GLU A 153 114.76 -7.93 -90.42
CA GLU A 153 113.38 -8.36 -90.17
C GLU A 153 113.31 -9.79 -89.60
N GLN A 154 114.21 -10.69 -90.02
CA GLN A 154 114.29 -12.07 -89.53
C GLN A 154 114.81 -12.19 -88.07
N GLU A 155 115.77 -11.37 -87.65
CA GLU A 155 116.27 -11.41 -86.27
C GLU A 155 115.20 -10.95 -85.26
N ARG A 156 114.37 -9.96 -85.63
CA ARG A 156 113.28 -9.45 -84.79
C ARG A 156 112.22 -10.53 -84.51
N GLU A 157 111.86 -11.33 -85.51
CA GLU A 157 110.86 -12.39 -85.38
C GLU A 157 111.27 -13.54 -84.45
N ALA A 158 112.57 -13.72 -84.17
CA ALA A 158 113.03 -14.79 -83.28
C ALA A 158 112.76 -14.46 -81.81
N VAL A 159 113.17 -13.28 -81.35
CA VAL A 159 113.09 -12.87 -79.94
C VAL A 159 111.64 -12.72 -79.46
N GLN A 160 110.75 -12.22 -80.32
CA GLN A 160 109.35 -12.00 -79.97
C GLN A 160 108.61 -13.32 -79.62
N ARG A 161 108.91 -14.41 -80.32
CA ARG A 161 108.26 -15.72 -80.10
C ARG A 161 108.59 -16.38 -78.76
N ASP A 162 109.77 -16.14 -78.19
CA ASP A 162 110.12 -16.73 -76.90
C ASP A 162 109.38 -16.03 -75.74
N LEU A 163 109.21 -14.70 -75.79
CA LEU A 163 108.49 -13.95 -74.75
C LEU A 163 106.98 -14.25 -74.77
N GLU A 164 106.39 -14.40 -75.97
CA GLU A 164 104.99 -14.78 -76.14
C GLU A 164 104.69 -16.16 -75.52
N ASN A 165 105.61 -17.13 -75.63
CA ASN A 165 105.42 -18.47 -75.08
C ASN A 165 105.34 -18.52 -73.54
N ASP A 166 106.16 -17.73 -72.83
CA ASP A 166 106.17 -17.71 -71.36
C ASP A 166 104.89 -17.08 -70.79
N TYR A 167 104.42 -15.97 -71.39
CA TYR A 167 103.14 -15.35 -71.02
C TYR A 167 101.93 -16.26 -71.30
N VAL A 168 101.96 -16.99 -72.43
CA VAL A 168 100.91 -17.97 -72.78
C VAL A 168 100.82 -19.11 -71.77
N GLN A 169 101.93 -19.54 -71.15
CA GLN A 169 101.90 -20.61 -70.15
C GLN A 169 101.23 -20.19 -68.83
N GLN A 170 101.48 -18.98 -68.32
CA GLN A 170 100.96 -18.55 -67.02
C GLN A 170 99.57 -17.91 -67.06
N ILE A 171 99.10 -17.46 -68.23
CA ILE A 171 97.82 -16.76 -68.41
C ILE A 171 96.62 -17.49 -67.77
N ARG A 172 96.57 -18.83 -67.84
CA ARG A 172 95.44 -19.62 -67.35
C ARG A 172 95.25 -19.49 -65.83
N SER A 173 96.33 -19.56 -65.05
CA SER A 173 96.24 -19.50 -63.59
C SER A 173 95.78 -18.13 -63.07
N PHE A 174 96.06 -17.04 -63.80
CA PHE A 174 95.56 -15.71 -63.45
C PHE A 174 94.10 -15.51 -63.86
N VAL A 175 93.69 -16.05 -65.01
CA VAL A 175 92.29 -16.05 -65.46
C VAL A 175 91.41 -16.85 -64.48
N ASP A 176 91.86 -18.03 -64.04
CA ASP A 176 91.11 -18.87 -63.10
C ASP A 176 90.89 -18.15 -61.75
N LEU A 177 91.93 -17.55 -61.16
CA LEU A 177 91.82 -16.79 -59.90
C LEU A 177 90.94 -15.53 -60.03
N HIS A 178 91.06 -14.81 -61.15
CA HIS A 178 90.20 -13.65 -61.41
C HIS A 178 88.74 -14.08 -61.53
N SER A 179 88.47 -15.22 -62.18
CA SER A 179 87.11 -15.78 -62.28
C SER A 179 86.53 -16.19 -60.93
N GLU A 180 87.33 -16.72 -59.99
CA GLU A 180 86.85 -17.05 -58.65
C GLU A 180 86.52 -15.79 -57.82
N ILE A 181 87.37 -14.76 -57.87
CA ILE A 181 87.11 -13.48 -57.18
C ILE A 181 85.86 -12.81 -57.76
N GLN A 182 85.75 -12.74 -59.08
CA GLN A 182 84.59 -12.18 -59.77
C GLN A 182 83.30 -12.97 -59.45
N SER A 183 83.39 -14.30 -59.31
CA SER A 183 82.26 -15.12 -58.85
C SER A 183 81.86 -14.82 -57.40
N CYS A 184 82.79 -14.49 -56.51
CA CYS A 184 82.48 -14.11 -55.13
C CYS A 184 81.80 -12.72 -55.06
N ASP A 185 82.31 -11.74 -55.81
CA ASP A 185 81.70 -10.41 -55.91
C ASP A 185 80.30 -10.48 -56.55
N GLU A 186 80.09 -11.32 -57.57
CA GLU A 186 78.75 -11.57 -58.12
C GLU A 186 77.78 -12.14 -57.08
N VAL A 187 78.22 -13.05 -56.21
CA VAL A 187 77.38 -13.63 -55.15
C VAL A 187 77.06 -12.59 -54.07
N LEU A 188 78.03 -11.76 -53.68
CA LEU A 188 77.81 -10.67 -52.72
C LEU A 188 76.90 -9.59 -53.29
N GLY A 189 77.09 -9.18 -54.54
CA GLY A 189 76.21 -8.24 -55.24
C GLY A 189 74.78 -8.74 -55.35
N ARG A 190 74.57 -10.04 -55.63
CA ARG A 190 73.23 -10.65 -55.61
C ARG A 190 72.61 -10.67 -54.20
N MET A 191 73.40 -10.82 -53.13
CA MET A 191 72.89 -10.73 -51.76
C MET A 191 72.55 -9.27 -51.37
N GLU A 192 73.35 -8.30 -51.78
CA GLU A 192 73.06 -6.87 -51.57
C GLU A 192 71.81 -6.44 -52.32
N GLU A 193 71.68 -6.82 -53.59
CA GLU A 193 70.48 -6.56 -54.40
C GLU A 193 69.24 -7.17 -53.75
N LEU A 194 69.30 -8.43 -53.33
CA LEU A 194 68.17 -9.13 -52.69
C LEU A 194 67.80 -8.49 -51.33
N LEU A 195 68.77 -8.06 -50.53
CA LEU A 195 68.51 -7.34 -49.27
C LEU A 195 67.97 -5.93 -49.50
N SER A 196 68.44 -5.22 -50.53
CA SER A 196 67.94 -3.90 -50.94
C SER A 196 66.50 -3.98 -51.44
N VAL A 197 66.18 -4.98 -52.26
CA VAL A 197 64.79 -5.30 -52.65
C VAL A 197 63.95 -5.65 -51.43
N PHE A 198 64.43 -6.51 -50.52
CA PHE A 198 63.68 -6.87 -49.32
C PHE A 198 63.45 -5.67 -48.38
N GLN A 199 64.43 -4.76 -48.24
CA GLN A 199 64.28 -3.52 -47.49
C GLN A 199 63.28 -2.56 -48.15
N SER A 200 63.33 -2.42 -49.47
CA SER A 200 62.37 -1.65 -50.27
C SER A 200 60.95 -2.20 -50.09
N ASP A 201 60.76 -3.51 -50.23
CA ASP A 201 59.48 -4.19 -50.06
C ASP A 201 58.94 -4.06 -48.63
N LEU A 202 59.78 -4.21 -47.61
CA LEU A 202 59.36 -4.04 -46.21
C LEU A 202 59.03 -2.57 -45.91
N GLY A 203 59.72 -1.61 -46.54
CA GLY A 203 59.38 -0.19 -46.51
C GLY A 203 58.05 0.13 -47.21
N ASN A 204 57.83 -0.44 -48.39
CA ASN A 204 56.58 -0.31 -49.16
C ASN A 204 55.41 -0.92 -48.40
N ILE A 205 55.53 -2.17 -47.92
CA ILE A 205 54.53 -2.85 -47.10
C ILE A 205 54.26 -2.09 -45.79
N SER A 206 55.28 -1.55 -45.12
CA SER A 206 55.08 -0.72 -43.93
C SER A 206 54.36 0.59 -44.24
N GLY A 207 54.66 1.21 -45.39
CA GLY A 207 53.96 2.37 -45.92
C GLY A 207 52.50 2.08 -46.27
N GLU A 208 52.22 0.94 -46.90
CA GLU A 208 50.88 0.46 -47.20
C GLU A 208 50.08 0.13 -45.94
N ILE A 209 50.69 -0.57 -44.98
CA ILE A 209 50.07 -0.88 -43.67
C ILE A 209 49.76 0.42 -42.93
N LYS A 210 50.67 1.40 -42.90
CA LYS A 210 50.43 2.72 -42.28
C LYS A 210 49.30 3.46 -43.00
N ASN A 211 49.30 3.49 -44.33
CA ASN A 211 48.24 4.09 -45.13
C ASN A 211 46.88 3.39 -44.91
N LEU A 212 46.87 2.06 -44.76
CA LEU A 212 45.67 1.26 -44.52
C LEU A 212 45.15 1.45 -43.09
N GLN A 213 46.04 1.55 -42.10
CA GLN A 213 45.73 1.86 -40.71
C GLN A 213 45.16 3.28 -40.57
N GLU A 214 45.73 4.27 -41.26
CA GLU A 214 45.20 5.64 -41.30
C GLU A 214 43.86 5.71 -42.03
N ARG A 215 43.71 5.01 -43.17
CA ARG A 215 42.41 4.89 -43.87
C ARG A 215 41.37 4.23 -42.97
N SER A 216 41.73 3.18 -42.22
CA SER A 216 40.86 2.45 -41.30
C SER A 216 40.45 3.28 -40.08
N SER A 217 41.39 4.02 -39.46
CA SER A 217 41.08 4.92 -38.34
C SER A 217 40.18 6.07 -38.80
N ARG A 218 40.49 6.69 -39.95
CA ARG A 218 39.66 7.73 -40.58
C ARG A 218 38.27 7.23 -40.96
N MET A 219 38.15 6.00 -41.45
CA MET A 219 36.86 5.36 -41.76
C MET A 219 36.08 5.06 -40.48
N SER A 220 36.75 4.61 -39.42
CA SER A 220 36.15 4.36 -38.10
C SER A 220 35.61 5.64 -37.46
N VAL A 221 36.34 6.76 -37.53
CA VAL A 221 35.87 8.08 -37.09
C VAL A 221 34.66 8.54 -37.92
N LYS A 222 34.71 8.40 -39.26
CA LYS A 222 33.57 8.72 -40.14
C LYS A 222 32.35 7.86 -39.81
N LEU A 223 32.51 6.57 -39.53
CA LEU A 223 31.44 5.66 -39.13
C LEU A 223 30.85 6.04 -37.76
N ARG A 224 31.69 6.33 -36.76
CA ARG A 224 31.26 6.77 -35.42
C ARG A 224 30.46 8.07 -35.49
N ASN A 225 30.92 9.04 -36.28
CA ASN A 225 30.22 10.31 -36.48
C ASN A 225 28.87 10.09 -37.21
N ARG A 226 28.84 9.24 -38.24
CA ARG A 226 27.60 8.87 -38.94
C ARG A 226 26.58 8.18 -38.00
N LYS A 227 26.98 7.16 -37.24
CA LYS A 227 26.11 6.50 -36.24
C LYS A 227 25.61 7.48 -35.16
N GLY A 228 26.44 8.43 -34.73
CA GLY A 228 26.05 9.46 -33.77
C GLY A 228 25.01 10.44 -34.34
N VAL A 229 25.14 10.83 -35.61
CA VAL A 229 24.16 11.67 -36.33
C VAL A 229 22.87 10.88 -36.59
N GLU A 230 22.97 9.65 -37.10
CA GLU A 230 21.86 8.71 -37.31
C GLU A 230 21.03 8.54 -36.03
N THR A 231 21.67 8.32 -34.88
CA THR A 231 20.98 8.18 -33.60
C THR A 231 20.21 9.45 -33.21
N LYS A 232 20.78 10.63 -33.47
CA LYS A 232 20.13 11.92 -33.19
C LYS A 232 18.96 12.20 -34.15
N LEU A 233 19.14 11.93 -35.45
CA LEU A 233 18.11 12.09 -36.48
C LEU A 233 16.97 11.07 -36.30
N GLY A 234 17.29 9.81 -35.99
CA GLY A 234 16.31 8.76 -35.71
C GLY A 234 15.42 9.11 -34.51
N LYS A 235 15.99 9.62 -33.42
CA LYS A 235 15.22 10.14 -32.27
C LYS A 235 14.32 11.31 -32.65
N ALA A 236 14.79 12.23 -33.51
CA ALA A 236 13.97 13.35 -33.99
C ALA A 236 12.82 12.86 -34.90
N LEU A 237 13.12 11.99 -35.87
CA LEU A 237 12.13 11.42 -36.80
C LEU A 237 11.06 10.60 -36.06
N GLN A 238 11.45 9.71 -35.15
CA GLN A 238 10.50 8.90 -34.36
C GLN A 238 9.58 9.77 -33.48
N GLY A 239 10.08 10.91 -32.99
CA GLY A 239 9.29 11.88 -32.23
C GLY A 239 8.38 12.78 -33.06
N MET A 240 8.54 12.81 -34.38
CA MET A 240 7.84 13.75 -35.29
C MET A 240 6.96 13.06 -36.35
N VAL A 241 7.31 11.84 -36.78
CA VAL A 241 6.58 11.10 -37.81
C VAL A 241 5.45 10.30 -37.16
N ILE A 242 4.21 10.65 -37.51
CA ILE A 242 3.02 9.89 -37.12
C ILE A 242 2.70 8.94 -38.29
N PRO A 243 2.69 7.61 -38.08
CA PRO A 243 2.35 6.67 -39.15
C PRO A 243 0.89 6.82 -39.59
N PRO A 244 0.57 6.78 -40.91
CA PRO A 244 -0.81 6.91 -41.39
C PRO A 244 -1.78 5.86 -40.83
N TYR A 245 -1.30 4.65 -40.54
CA TYR A 245 -2.13 3.61 -39.92
C TYR A 245 -2.53 3.98 -38.47
N SER A 246 -1.66 4.65 -37.72
CA SER A 246 -1.96 5.13 -36.36
C SER A 246 -3.02 6.23 -36.39
N ILE A 247 -2.95 7.12 -37.39
CA ILE A 247 -3.99 8.12 -37.64
C ILE A 247 -5.32 7.40 -37.90
N LYS A 248 -5.34 6.47 -38.87
CA LYS A 248 -6.55 5.74 -39.26
C LYS A 248 -7.20 4.97 -38.11
N LYS A 249 -6.42 4.24 -37.30
CA LYS A 249 -6.92 3.48 -36.14
C LYS A 249 -7.51 4.40 -35.06
N ILE A 250 -6.95 5.60 -34.85
CA ILE A 250 -7.51 6.59 -33.91
C ILE A 250 -8.75 7.31 -34.46
N THR A 251 -8.85 7.52 -35.78
CA THR A 251 -9.98 8.24 -36.38
C THR A 251 -11.19 7.37 -36.68
N GLU A 252 -10.98 6.10 -37.06
CA GLU A 252 -12.00 5.19 -37.60
C GLU A 252 -12.17 3.89 -36.79
N GLY A 253 -11.22 3.52 -35.94
CA GLY A 253 -11.22 2.21 -35.28
C GLY A 253 -11.79 2.23 -33.86
N ASP A 254 -12.36 1.08 -33.46
CA ASP A 254 -12.90 0.87 -32.12
C ASP A 254 -11.84 0.91 -31.02
N VAL A 255 -12.29 1.26 -29.82
CA VAL A 255 -11.48 1.37 -28.60
C VAL A 255 -11.21 -0.02 -28.01
N ASP A 256 -10.07 -0.59 -28.40
CA ASP A 256 -9.50 -1.83 -27.88
C ASP A 256 -8.12 -1.58 -27.20
N GLU A 257 -7.48 -2.64 -26.70
CA GLU A 257 -6.14 -2.54 -26.09
C GLU A 257 -5.08 -2.01 -27.08
N VAL A 258 -5.24 -2.32 -28.36
CA VAL A 258 -4.34 -1.89 -29.43
C VAL A 258 -4.50 -0.38 -29.70
N TRP A 259 -5.74 0.13 -29.66
CA TRP A 259 -6.09 1.54 -29.74
C TRP A 259 -5.45 2.33 -28.59
N LEU A 260 -5.51 1.81 -27.36
CA LEU A 260 -4.83 2.37 -26.19
C LEU A 260 -3.30 2.46 -26.41
N GLN A 261 -2.67 1.42 -26.94
CA GLN A 261 -1.22 1.45 -27.25
C GLN A 261 -0.88 2.55 -28.27
N TYR A 262 -1.68 2.71 -29.33
CA TYR A 262 -1.49 3.78 -30.30
C TYR A 262 -1.72 5.18 -29.70
N LEU A 263 -2.73 5.35 -28.82
CA LEU A 263 -2.94 6.61 -28.11
C LEU A 263 -1.73 6.96 -27.23
N LEU A 264 -1.17 6.00 -26.49
CA LEU A 264 0.00 6.22 -25.65
C LEU A 264 1.24 6.58 -26.49
N ALA A 265 1.43 5.96 -27.66
CA ALA A 265 2.48 6.34 -28.61
C ALA A 265 2.32 7.78 -29.10
N ILE A 266 1.10 8.17 -29.50
CA ILE A 266 0.78 9.54 -29.93
C ILE A 266 0.96 10.54 -28.77
N ASN A 267 0.57 10.21 -27.54
CA ASN A 267 0.79 11.08 -26.38
C ASN A 267 2.28 11.31 -26.11
N ARG A 268 3.13 10.30 -26.30
CA ARG A 268 4.61 10.45 -26.25
C ARG A 268 5.12 11.41 -27.34
N GLN A 269 4.64 11.27 -28.58
CA GLN A 269 4.98 12.18 -29.68
C GLN A 269 4.50 13.62 -29.40
N MET A 270 3.28 13.81 -28.89
CA MET A 270 2.77 15.11 -28.45
C MET A 270 3.63 15.74 -27.34
N ARG A 271 4.15 14.95 -26.39
CA ARG A 271 5.10 15.45 -25.37
C ARG A 271 6.43 15.84 -26.01
N PHE A 272 6.95 15.05 -26.96
CA PHE A 272 8.19 15.36 -27.69
C PHE A 272 8.08 16.65 -28.53
N VAL A 273 6.98 16.83 -29.28
CA VAL A 273 6.76 18.04 -30.09
C VAL A 273 6.63 19.28 -29.20
N LYS A 274 5.87 19.21 -28.09
CA LYS A 274 5.75 20.31 -27.12
C LYS A 274 7.11 20.68 -26.48
N ALA A 275 7.92 19.69 -26.11
CA ALA A 275 9.25 19.92 -25.53
C ALA A 275 10.26 20.53 -26.52
N ASN A 276 10.05 20.34 -27.83
CA ASN A 276 10.93 20.87 -28.87
C ASN A 276 10.35 22.08 -29.62
N GLN A 277 9.20 22.61 -29.19
CA GLN A 277 8.42 23.64 -29.90
C GLN A 277 9.21 24.92 -30.21
N ASN A 278 10.19 25.28 -29.36
CA ASN A 278 11.02 26.47 -29.51
C ASN A 278 12.22 26.28 -30.48
N LYS A 279 12.41 25.09 -31.07
CA LYS A 279 13.50 24.83 -32.02
C LYS A 279 13.10 25.24 -33.45
N PRO A 280 14.00 25.83 -34.25
CA PRO A 280 13.70 26.36 -35.58
C PRO A 280 13.57 25.25 -36.66
N ILE A 281 12.69 24.27 -36.43
CA ILE A 281 12.48 23.12 -37.33
C ILE A 281 11.10 23.25 -37.98
N LYS A 282 11.06 23.55 -39.29
CA LYS A 282 9.81 23.74 -40.05
C LYS A 282 8.81 22.58 -39.89
N ALA A 283 9.30 21.33 -39.86
CA ALA A 283 8.46 20.15 -39.71
C ALA A 283 7.78 20.05 -38.32
N LEU A 284 8.36 20.57 -37.23
CA LEU A 284 7.67 20.63 -35.93
C LEU A 284 6.45 21.55 -35.99
N ARG A 285 6.57 22.68 -36.69
CA ARG A 285 5.47 23.64 -36.90
C ARG A 285 4.33 23.03 -37.74
N ASN A 286 4.66 22.17 -38.70
CA ASN A 286 3.68 21.53 -39.58
C ASN A 286 2.95 20.34 -38.91
N VAL A 287 3.63 19.60 -38.02
CA VAL A 287 3.04 18.44 -37.31
C VAL A 287 2.12 18.86 -36.16
N GLY A 288 2.37 20.03 -35.55
CA GLY A 288 1.56 20.55 -34.43
C GLY A 288 0.04 20.59 -34.69
N PRO A 289 -0.44 21.21 -35.79
CA PRO A 289 -1.88 21.25 -36.12
C PRO A 289 -2.52 19.86 -36.34
N GLU A 290 -1.80 18.91 -36.93
CA GLU A 290 -2.32 17.55 -37.15
C GLU A 290 -2.38 16.75 -35.84
N LEU A 291 -1.39 16.91 -34.95
CA LEU A 291 -1.48 16.39 -33.58
C LEU A 291 -2.66 16.99 -32.82
N GLU A 292 -2.96 18.27 -33.01
CA GLU A 292 -4.07 18.93 -32.33
C GLU A 292 -5.44 18.43 -32.82
N LYS A 293 -5.61 18.21 -34.12
CA LYS A 293 -6.80 17.52 -34.68
C LYS A 293 -6.94 16.10 -34.11
N LEU A 294 -5.84 15.35 -34.05
CA LEU A 294 -5.81 14.00 -33.45
C LEU A 294 -6.15 14.04 -31.95
N ARG A 295 -5.68 15.04 -31.19
CA ARG A 295 -6.03 15.25 -29.78
C ARG A 295 -7.54 15.41 -29.61
N LEU A 296 -8.16 16.26 -30.44
CA LEU A 296 -9.61 16.51 -30.39
C LEU A 296 -10.41 15.26 -30.77
N LYS A 297 -10.08 14.58 -31.86
CA LYS A 297 -10.79 13.36 -32.29
C LYS A 297 -10.62 12.20 -31.31
N ALA A 298 -9.41 12.01 -30.75
CA ALA A 298 -9.18 11.02 -29.70
C ALA A 298 -9.96 11.34 -28.43
N ALA A 299 -9.96 12.60 -27.96
CA ALA A 299 -10.71 13.00 -26.78
C ALA A 299 -12.23 12.80 -26.94
N ALA A 300 -12.80 13.14 -28.10
CA ALA A 300 -14.20 12.87 -28.41
C ALA A 300 -14.51 11.36 -28.38
N THR A 301 -13.67 10.54 -29.02
CA THR A 301 -13.86 9.07 -29.09
C THR A 301 -13.76 8.41 -27.71
N ILE A 302 -12.81 8.86 -26.87
CA ILE A 302 -12.67 8.38 -25.47
C ILE A 302 -13.88 8.78 -24.62
N ARG A 303 -14.36 10.02 -24.79
CA ARG A 303 -15.56 10.50 -24.10
C ARG A 303 -16.78 9.65 -24.47
N ASP A 304 -17.03 9.49 -25.77
CA ASP A 304 -18.21 8.76 -26.26
C ASP A 304 -18.18 7.30 -25.76
N PHE A 305 -17.01 6.65 -25.79
CA PHE A 305 -16.77 5.33 -25.19
C PHE A 305 -17.10 5.29 -23.69
N PHE A 306 -16.58 6.22 -22.88
CA PHE A 306 -16.87 6.21 -21.45
C PHE A 306 -18.34 6.53 -21.14
N ILE A 307 -18.97 7.45 -21.87
CA ILE A 307 -20.41 7.76 -21.70
C ILE A 307 -21.27 6.53 -22.03
N GLU A 308 -20.97 5.81 -23.12
CA GLU A 308 -21.64 4.55 -23.44
C GLU A 308 -21.52 3.53 -22.30
N ARG A 309 -20.31 3.35 -21.75
CA ARG A 309 -20.08 2.39 -20.65
C ARG A 309 -20.65 2.85 -19.30
N ILE A 310 -20.77 4.15 -19.07
CA ILE A 310 -21.48 4.72 -17.91
C ILE A 310 -22.98 4.44 -18.03
N ASN A 311 -23.57 4.63 -19.22
CA ASN A 311 -24.98 4.30 -19.46
C ASN A 311 -25.26 2.80 -19.28
N ALA A 312 -24.30 1.92 -19.60
CA ALA A 312 -24.41 0.48 -19.33
C ALA A 312 -24.49 0.13 -17.82
N LEU A 313 -23.95 0.97 -16.92
CA LEU A 313 -24.09 0.79 -15.47
C LEU A 313 -25.53 0.99 -14.97
N LEU A 314 -26.37 1.69 -15.74
CA LEU A 314 -27.78 1.94 -15.41
C LEU A 314 -28.71 0.78 -15.82
N VAL A 315 -28.19 -0.20 -16.56
CA VAL A 315 -28.96 -1.38 -16.98
C VAL A 315 -29.23 -2.28 -15.75
N PRO A 316 -30.49 -2.72 -15.52
CA PRO A 316 -30.81 -3.61 -14.41
C PRO A 316 -29.99 -4.91 -14.43
N ASN A 317 -29.64 -5.43 -13.25
CA ASN A 317 -28.81 -6.61 -13.03
C ASN A 317 -27.32 -6.48 -13.46
N THR A 318 -26.87 -5.32 -13.94
CA THR A 318 -25.44 -5.05 -14.14
C THR A 318 -24.73 -4.94 -12.79
N ASN A 319 -23.71 -5.78 -12.56
CA ASN A 319 -22.83 -5.62 -11.40
C ASN A 319 -21.84 -4.47 -11.66
N VAL A 320 -22.10 -3.31 -11.03
CA VAL A 320 -21.30 -2.10 -11.16
C VAL A 320 -19.82 -2.34 -10.80
N GLN A 321 -19.54 -3.10 -9.75
CA GLN A 321 -18.17 -3.39 -9.30
C GLN A 321 -17.38 -4.22 -10.31
N ILE A 322 -18.02 -5.21 -10.95
CA ILE A 322 -17.39 -6.01 -12.01
C ILE A 322 -17.09 -5.12 -13.24
N MET A 323 -18.02 -4.24 -13.62
CA MET A 323 -17.80 -3.30 -14.73
C MET A 323 -16.68 -2.29 -14.45
N GLN A 324 -16.62 -1.75 -13.23
CA GLN A 324 -15.53 -0.88 -12.76
C GLN A 324 -14.17 -1.56 -12.90
N GLN A 325 -14.02 -2.80 -12.42
CA GLN A 325 -12.77 -3.54 -12.47
C GLN A 325 -12.38 -3.98 -13.89
N SER A 326 -13.32 -4.58 -14.64
CA SER A 326 -13.04 -5.20 -15.95
C SER A 326 -12.95 -4.21 -17.10
N VAL A 327 -13.66 -3.07 -17.02
CA VAL A 327 -13.70 -2.06 -18.10
C VAL A 327 -13.02 -0.77 -17.67
N PHE A 328 -13.48 -0.10 -16.61
CA PHE A 328 -12.99 1.26 -16.30
C PHE A 328 -11.52 1.27 -15.88
N LEU A 329 -11.11 0.42 -14.93
CA LEU A 329 -9.71 0.33 -14.49
C LEU A 329 -8.78 -0.14 -15.63
N LYS A 330 -9.23 -1.11 -16.45
CA LYS A 330 -8.48 -1.58 -17.63
C LYS A 330 -8.16 -0.44 -18.62
N TYR A 331 -9.08 0.49 -18.81
CA TYR A 331 -8.93 1.64 -19.72
C TYR A 331 -8.59 2.96 -19.00
N LYS A 332 -8.11 2.92 -17.75
CA LYS A 332 -7.75 4.09 -16.92
C LYS A 332 -6.80 5.08 -17.61
N GLU A 333 -5.83 4.58 -18.37
CA GLU A 333 -4.89 5.41 -19.15
C GLU A 333 -5.59 6.31 -20.19
N LEU A 334 -6.76 5.91 -20.71
CA LEU A 334 -7.59 6.75 -21.59
C LEU A 334 -8.14 7.95 -20.84
N HIS A 335 -8.67 7.73 -19.64
CA HIS A 335 -9.18 8.80 -18.79
C HIS A 335 -8.05 9.75 -18.36
N GLN A 336 -6.88 9.21 -18.00
CA GLN A 336 -5.69 10.02 -17.71
C GLN A 336 -5.24 10.88 -18.90
N PHE A 337 -5.30 10.35 -20.13
CA PHE A 337 -5.02 11.15 -21.33
C PHE A 337 -5.98 12.34 -21.46
N VAL A 338 -7.29 12.13 -21.26
CA VAL A 338 -8.29 13.20 -21.36
C VAL A 338 -8.11 14.22 -20.23
N ILE A 339 -7.80 13.82 -18.99
CA ILE A 339 -7.45 14.76 -17.90
C ILE A 339 -6.25 15.64 -18.29
N GLU A 340 -5.17 15.06 -18.82
CA GLU A 340 -3.95 15.80 -19.19
C GLU A 340 -4.11 16.70 -20.42
N ARG A 341 -5.05 16.38 -21.33
CA ARG A 341 -5.11 16.96 -22.68
C ARG A 341 -6.41 17.66 -23.04
N HIS A 342 -7.53 17.41 -22.36
CA HIS A 342 -8.84 17.97 -22.70
C HIS A 342 -9.77 18.03 -21.47
N HIS A 343 -9.63 19.09 -20.66
CA HIS A 343 -10.31 19.20 -19.37
C HIS A 343 -11.85 19.12 -19.43
N ASP A 344 -12.48 19.69 -20.47
CA ASP A 344 -13.95 19.72 -20.58
C ASP A 344 -14.52 18.31 -20.75
N ALA A 345 -13.98 17.51 -21.66
CA ALA A 345 -14.35 16.11 -21.85
C ALA A 345 -14.09 15.25 -20.59
N ALA A 346 -13.00 15.51 -19.85
CA ALA A 346 -12.77 14.82 -18.56
C ALA A 346 -13.85 15.20 -17.53
N THR A 347 -14.27 16.47 -17.50
CA THR A 347 -15.34 16.94 -16.63
C THR A 347 -16.70 16.38 -17.04
N GLU A 348 -16.97 16.23 -18.34
CA GLU A 348 -18.18 15.61 -18.88
C GLU A 348 -18.27 14.13 -18.49
N ILE A 349 -17.19 13.34 -18.67
CA ILE A 349 -17.10 11.93 -18.24
C ILE A 349 -17.34 11.83 -16.72
N ARG A 350 -16.65 12.65 -15.92
CA ARG A 350 -16.77 12.68 -14.45
C ARG A 350 -18.19 13.02 -14.00
N GLN A 351 -18.82 14.02 -14.63
CA GLN A 351 -20.18 14.43 -14.25
C GLN A 351 -21.23 13.40 -14.69
N SER A 352 -21.06 12.78 -15.86
CA SER A 352 -21.91 11.67 -16.32
C SER A 352 -21.83 10.49 -15.35
N TYR A 353 -20.63 10.10 -14.94
CA TYR A 353 -20.39 9.05 -13.95
C TYR A 353 -21.04 9.36 -12.59
N VAL A 354 -20.80 10.58 -12.06
CA VAL A 354 -21.41 11.05 -10.81
C VAL A 354 -22.93 10.99 -10.89
N ASN A 355 -23.54 11.51 -11.96
CA ASN A 355 -24.98 11.52 -12.13
C ASN A 355 -25.57 10.10 -12.21
N ALA A 356 -24.91 9.20 -12.93
CA ALA A 356 -25.32 7.81 -13.08
C ALA A 356 -25.28 7.06 -11.74
N LEU A 357 -24.16 7.10 -11.01
CA LEU A 357 -24.05 6.38 -9.74
C LEU A 357 -24.85 7.02 -8.61
N LYS A 358 -24.99 8.35 -8.59
CA LYS A 358 -25.90 9.06 -7.69
C LYS A 358 -27.33 8.56 -7.84
N TRP A 359 -27.82 8.42 -9.08
CA TRP A 359 -29.14 7.87 -9.38
C TRP A 359 -29.22 6.38 -9.00
N TYR A 360 -28.19 5.59 -9.34
CA TYR A 360 -28.13 4.16 -9.04
C TYR A 360 -28.23 3.89 -7.54
N PHE A 361 -27.30 4.42 -6.74
CA PHE A 361 -27.27 4.16 -5.30
C PHE A 361 -28.52 4.73 -4.61
N HIS A 362 -28.93 5.96 -4.94
CA HIS A 362 -30.12 6.55 -4.32
C HIS A 362 -31.36 5.67 -4.52
N ASN A 363 -31.65 5.22 -5.75
CA ASN A 363 -32.82 4.39 -6.02
C ASN A 363 -32.74 3.00 -5.38
N HIS A 364 -31.55 2.38 -5.37
CA HIS A 364 -31.38 1.06 -4.75
C HIS A 364 -31.56 1.14 -3.23
N PHE A 365 -30.94 2.12 -2.55
CA PHE A 365 -31.10 2.30 -1.11
C PHE A 365 -32.49 2.82 -0.72
N GLU A 366 -33.16 3.63 -1.55
CA GLU A 366 -34.54 4.05 -1.30
C GLU A 366 -35.53 2.87 -1.38
N ARG A 367 -35.39 2.01 -2.40
CA ARG A 367 -36.15 0.75 -2.51
C ARG A 367 -35.84 -0.21 -1.37
N TYR A 368 -34.56 -0.35 -1.01
CA TYR A 368 -34.11 -1.24 0.05
C TYR A 368 -34.64 -0.80 1.41
N SER A 369 -34.54 0.49 1.74
CA SER A 369 -35.13 1.11 2.94
C SER A 369 -36.64 0.84 3.03
N LYS A 370 -37.40 1.11 1.96
CA LYS A 370 -38.85 0.82 1.89
C LYS A 370 -39.16 -0.68 2.05
N GLY A 371 -38.31 -1.56 1.52
CA GLY A 371 -38.44 -3.02 1.68
C GLY A 371 -38.21 -3.46 3.12
N LEU A 372 -37.09 -3.06 3.73
CA LEU A 372 -36.77 -3.35 5.13
C LEU A 372 -37.86 -2.86 6.09
N SER A 373 -38.43 -1.67 5.87
CA SER A 373 -39.52 -1.14 6.69
C SER A 373 -40.79 -2.01 6.74
N LYS A 374 -41.07 -2.83 5.72
CA LYS A 374 -42.20 -3.80 5.73
C LYS A 374 -41.92 -5.06 6.54
N LEU A 375 -40.65 -5.38 6.75
CA LEU A 375 -40.18 -6.54 7.50
C LEU A 375 -40.06 -6.24 9.00
N GLN A 376 -40.31 -5.00 9.42
CA GLN A 376 -40.18 -4.58 10.81
C GLN A 376 -41.26 -5.21 11.71
N THR A 377 -40.85 -5.65 12.90
CA THR A 377 -41.78 -6.00 14.00
C THR A 377 -42.48 -4.75 14.56
N ILE A 378 -43.52 -4.96 15.37
CA ILE A 378 -44.23 -3.87 16.06
C ILE A 378 -43.25 -3.13 16.99
N THR A 379 -43.12 -1.81 16.83
CA THR A 379 -42.32 -0.94 17.71
C THR A 379 -42.97 -0.77 19.09
N ALA A 380 -42.15 -0.70 20.14
CA ALA A 380 -42.61 -0.37 21.50
C ALA A 380 -43.23 1.05 21.54
N ASP A 381 -44.38 1.17 22.19
CA ASP A 381 -45.13 2.43 22.29
C ASP A 381 -45.11 3.02 23.72
N LYS A 382 -45.81 4.14 23.92
CA LYS A 382 -45.89 4.82 25.23
C LYS A 382 -46.45 3.95 26.35
N THR A 383 -47.16 2.86 26.04
CA THR A 383 -47.69 1.89 27.01
C THR A 383 -46.65 0.85 27.45
N ASP A 384 -45.50 0.78 26.77
CA ASP A 384 -44.35 -0.05 27.13
C ASP A 384 -43.31 0.69 27.99
N LEU A 385 -43.69 1.83 28.59
CA LEU A 385 -42.90 2.48 29.65
C LEU A 385 -43.03 1.71 30.97
N ILE A 386 -41.97 1.69 31.78
CA ILE A 386 -41.88 0.87 33.02
C ILE A 386 -43.02 1.19 33.99
N GLY A 387 -43.30 2.48 34.21
CA GLY A 387 -44.35 2.97 35.12
C GLY A 387 -45.77 2.96 34.56
N VAL A 388 -46.08 2.14 33.54
CA VAL A 388 -47.45 1.99 33.01
C VAL A 388 -48.10 0.71 33.51
N GLU A 389 -49.33 0.84 33.98
CA GLU A 389 -50.16 -0.26 34.47
C GLU A 389 -50.49 -1.30 33.40
N GLU A 390 -50.26 -2.56 33.73
CA GLU A 390 -50.55 -3.69 32.85
C GLU A 390 -52.06 -3.99 32.71
N HIS A 391 -52.84 -3.64 33.74
CA HIS A 391 -54.26 -4.00 33.85
C HIS A 391 -55.23 -2.80 33.65
N GLY A 392 -54.72 -1.60 33.35
CA GLY A 392 -55.48 -0.34 33.29
C GLY A 392 -56.46 -0.18 32.11
N ARG A 393 -56.64 -1.19 31.25
CA ARG A 393 -57.55 -1.14 30.09
C ARG A 393 -58.69 -2.16 30.17
N LYS A 394 -59.69 -1.85 31.01
CA LYS A 394 -61.09 -2.22 30.72
C LYS A 394 -61.79 -1.06 30.02
N GLY A 395 -61.77 -1.06 28.69
CA GLY A 395 -62.55 -0.11 27.89
C GLY A 395 -64.06 -0.38 28.03
N LEU A 396 -64.87 0.66 27.85
CA LEU A 396 -66.33 0.62 28.07
C LEU A 396 -67.10 -0.23 27.03
N PHE A 397 -66.42 -0.70 25.97
CA PHE A 397 -66.94 -1.67 25.02
C PHE A 397 -66.12 -2.96 25.15
N GLY A 398 -66.77 -4.03 25.61
CA GLY A 398 -66.11 -5.26 26.03
C GLY A 398 -65.80 -6.25 24.91
N SER A 399 -65.12 -7.33 25.31
CA SER A 399 -64.90 -8.56 24.54
C SER A 399 -64.18 -8.40 23.19
N THR A 400 -62.86 -8.32 23.27
CA THR A 400 -62.05 -9.22 22.43
C THR A 400 -61.05 -9.89 23.36
N LYS A 401 -60.80 -11.18 23.17
CA LYS A 401 -59.67 -11.85 23.82
C LYS A 401 -58.45 -10.99 23.56
N VAL A 402 -57.84 -10.43 24.60
CA VAL A 402 -56.50 -9.88 24.48
C VAL A 402 -55.65 -11.10 24.17
N ALA A 403 -55.42 -11.35 22.87
CA ALA A 403 -54.37 -12.23 22.45
C ALA A 403 -53.14 -11.79 23.24
N LEU A 404 -52.48 -12.76 23.88
CA LEU A 404 -51.12 -12.59 24.32
C LEU A 404 -50.34 -12.20 23.07
N LYS A 405 -50.26 -10.90 22.80
CA LYS A 405 -49.26 -10.38 21.89
C LYS A 405 -47.97 -10.90 22.47
N ASP A 406 -47.15 -11.52 21.64
CA ASP A 406 -45.72 -11.54 21.87
C ASP A 406 -45.27 -10.07 21.93
N LYS A 407 -45.40 -9.48 23.11
CA LYS A 407 -44.70 -8.27 23.52
C LYS A 407 -43.26 -8.70 23.64
N THR A 408 -42.62 -8.87 22.48
CA THR A 408 -41.20 -9.16 22.31
C THR A 408 -40.44 -8.35 23.34
N ASN A 409 -39.69 -9.06 24.19
CA ASN A 409 -39.35 -8.65 25.54
C ASN A 409 -38.66 -7.27 25.58
N VAL A 410 -39.44 -6.17 25.63
CA VAL A 410 -38.98 -4.80 25.30
C VAL A 410 -37.84 -4.35 26.21
N PHE A 411 -37.84 -4.84 27.44
CA PHE A 411 -36.86 -4.54 28.47
C PHE A 411 -35.67 -5.50 28.45
N ALA A 412 -35.82 -6.73 27.97
CA ALA A 412 -34.79 -7.75 28.06
C ALA A 412 -33.97 -7.87 26.77
N LEU A 413 -32.67 -8.13 26.93
CA LEU A 413 -31.74 -8.20 25.81
C LEU A 413 -31.93 -9.47 24.98
N GLY A 414 -32.05 -10.65 25.61
CA GLY A 414 -32.26 -11.93 24.92
C GLY A 414 -31.40 -12.12 23.66
N ASP A 415 -32.01 -12.65 22.60
CA ASP A 415 -31.34 -12.87 21.31
C ASP A 415 -31.03 -11.56 20.54
N ARG A 416 -31.50 -10.40 21.02
CA ARG A 416 -31.27 -9.10 20.37
C ARG A 416 -29.79 -8.73 20.33
N ILE A 417 -28.99 -9.26 21.27
CA ILE A 417 -27.53 -9.08 21.31
C ILE A 417 -26.84 -9.62 20.05
N ASP A 418 -27.40 -10.64 19.39
CA ASP A 418 -26.83 -11.22 18.18
C ASP A 418 -26.81 -10.24 17.00
N ALA A 419 -27.60 -9.16 17.06
CA ALA A 419 -27.50 -8.06 16.12
C ALA A 419 -26.10 -7.41 16.11
N LEU A 420 -25.30 -7.53 17.18
CA LEU A 420 -23.91 -7.05 17.27
C LEU A 420 -22.87 -8.02 16.67
N LYS A 421 -23.24 -9.26 16.34
CA LYS A 421 -22.34 -10.26 15.76
C LYS A 421 -22.18 -10.03 14.26
N MET A 422 -21.40 -9.00 13.91
CA MET A 422 -21.25 -8.50 12.54
C MET A 422 -20.83 -9.56 11.51
N GLN A 423 -20.08 -10.59 11.92
CA GLN A 423 -19.53 -11.63 11.04
C GLN A 423 -20.47 -12.83 10.81
N GLU A 424 -21.41 -13.12 11.71
CA GLU A 424 -22.21 -14.36 11.68
C GLU A 424 -23.53 -14.22 10.90
N GLN A 425 -24.10 -13.02 10.86
CA GLN A 425 -25.35 -12.74 10.16
C GLN A 425 -25.09 -11.89 8.91
N GLY A 426 -25.49 -12.39 7.74
CA GLY A 426 -25.37 -11.68 6.47
C GLY A 426 -26.37 -10.52 6.33
N VAL A 427 -26.30 -9.84 5.18
CA VAL A 427 -27.26 -8.80 4.78
C VAL A 427 -28.64 -9.42 4.51
N ILE A 428 -29.71 -8.75 4.96
CA ILE A 428 -31.10 -9.17 4.79
C ILE A 428 -31.51 -8.99 3.32
N LEU A 429 -31.72 -10.10 2.63
CA LEU A 429 -32.27 -10.10 1.28
C LEU A 429 -33.80 -9.95 1.35
N VAL A 430 -34.32 -8.76 1.06
CA VAL A 430 -35.75 -8.43 1.24
C VAL A 430 -36.69 -9.45 0.60
N HIS A 431 -36.44 -9.85 -0.65
CA HIS A 431 -37.25 -10.87 -1.36
C HIS A 431 -37.31 -12.19 -0.59
N VAL A 432 -36.16 -12.70 -0.11
CA VAL A 432 -36.08 -13.98 0.61
C VAL A 432 -36.77 -13.90 1.98
N ALA A 433 -36.76 -12.72 2.60
CA ALA A 433 -37.48 -12.47 3.85
C ALA A 433 -39.00 -12.31 3.63
N GLU A 434 -39.43 -11.62 2.56
CA GLU A 434 -40.84 -11.51 2.16
C GLU A 434 -41.41 -12.91 1.82
N ASP A 435 -40.69 -13.75 1.07
CA ASP A 435 -41.09 -15.14 0.74
C ASP A 435 -41.30 -16.04 1.97
N LYS A 436 -40.53 -15.79 3.03
CA LYS A 436 -40.54 -16.57 4.28
C LYS A 436 -41.41 -15.94 5.38
N ASP A 437 -42.09 -14.83 5.09
CA ASP A 437 -42.76 -13.93 6.04
C ASP A 437 -41.94 -13.64 7.31
N GLN A 438 -40.63 -13.45 7.14
CA GLN A 438 -39.73 -13.16 8.26
C GLN A 438 -39.91 -11.72 8.72
N LYS A 439 -40.05 -11.53 10.04
CA LYS A 439 -40.05 -10.21 10.69
C LYS A 439 -38.79 -10.04 11.53
N PHE A 440 -38.25 -8.83 11.51
CA PHE A 440 -37.01 -8.48 12.19
C PHE A 440 -37.21 -7.25 13.09
N GLN A 441 -36.45 -7.22 14.18
CA GLN A 441 -36.34 -6.03 15.03
C GLN A 441 -35.54 -4.94 14.32
N PHE A 442 -35.78 -3.68 14.69
CA PHE A 442 -35.25 -2.55 13.93
C PHE A 442 -33.71 -2.50 13.90
N GLU A 443 -33.03 -2.87 14.99
CA GLU A 443 -31.57 -2.92 15.04
C GLU A 443 -30.96 -3.85 13.98
N GLN A 444 -31.65 -4.92 13.60
CA GLN A 444 -31.21 -5.85 12.55
C GLN A 444 -31.38 -5.22 11.16
N LEU A 445 -32.50 -4.52 10.93
CA LEU A 445 -32.75 -3.75 9.71
C LEU A 445 -31.75 -2.59 9.59
N PHE A 446 -31.50 -1.86 10.69
CA PHE A 446 -30.52 -0.78 10.79
C PHE A 446 -29.11 -1.28 10.48
N ARG A 447 -28.67 -2.38 11.10
CA ARG A 447 -27.39 -3.02 10.75
C ARG A 447 -27.34 -3.37 9.28
N SER A 448 -28.38 -4.04 8.77
CA SER A 448 -28.37 -4.51 7.39
C SER A 448 -28.31 -3.38 6.37
N PHE A 449 -29.03 -2.28 6.60
CA PHE A 449 -28.95 -1.07 5.80
C PHE A 449 -27.54 -0.46 5.84
N ASN A 450 -27.03 -0.18 7.04
CA ASN A 450 -25.78 0.57 7.21
C ASN A 450 -24.53 -0.24 6.82
N LEU A 451 -24.52 -1.55 7.06
CA LEU A 451 -23.45 -2.45 6.59
C LEU A 451 -23.39 -2.46 5.06
N THR A 452 -24.54 -2.64 4.39
CA THR A 452 -24.64 -2.60 2.92
C THR A 452 -24.17 -1.26 2.36
N LEU A 453 -24.54 -0.15 3.02
CA LEU A 453 -24.10 1.20 2.64
C LEU A 453 -22.58 1.32 2.74
N ILE A 454 -21.99 0.92 3.87
CA ILE A 454 -20.55 1.01 4.11
C ILE A 454 -19.75 0.10 3.19
N ASP A 455 -20.22 -1.10 2.88
CA ASP A 455 -19.55 -2.00 1.93
C ASP A 455 -19.53 -1.41 0.51
N ASN A 456 -20.69 -0.97 -0.01
CA ASN A 456 -20.78 -0.36 -1.34
C ASN A 456 -19.98 0.95 -1.44
N ALA A 457 -20.04 1.79 -0.40
CA ALA A 457 -19.26 3.02 -0.32
C ALA A 457 -17.75 2.77 -0.20
N SER A 458 -17.33 1.71 0.50
CA SER A 458 -15.92 1.34 0.59
C SER A 458 -15.36 0.95 -0.78
N SER A 459 -16.08 0.12 -1.54
CA SER A 459 -15.69 -0.24 -2.91
C SER A 459 -15.69 0.96 -3.85
N GLU A 460 -16.70 1.82 -3.76
CA GLU A 460 -16.81 3.00 -4.62
C GLU A 460 -15.72 4.04 -4.31
N TYR A 461 -15.41 4.28 -3.03
CA TYR A 461 -14.33 5.19 -2.63
C TYR A 461 -12.97 4.73 -3.16
N LEU A 462 -12.68 3.43 -3.08
CA LEU A 462 -11.46 2.84 -3.65
C LEU A 462 -11.42 2.97 -5.18
N PHE A 463 -12.53 2.72 -5.87
CA PHE A 463 -12.61 2.93 -7.32
C PHE A 463 -12.42 4.40 -7.71
N ILE A 464 -13.08 5.34 -7.04
CA ILE A 464 -12.94 6.78 -7.31
C ILE A 464 -11.49 7.20 -7.08
N TYR A 465 -10.87 6.74 -5.99
CA TYR A 465 -9.46 6.98 -5.71
C TYR A 465 -8.56 6.42 -6.82
N GLU A 466 -8.81 5.22 -7.32
CA GLU A 466 -7.98 4.63 -8.36
C GLU A 466 -8.19 5.28 -9.75
N PHE A 467 -9.42 5.58 -10.15
CA PHE A 467 -9.76 6.01 -11.51
C PHE A 467 -9.73 7.54 -11.72
N PHE A 468 -10.10 8.33 -10.71
CA PHE A 468 -10.12 9.80 -10.80
C PHE A 468 -8.89 10.49 -10.19
N SER A 469 -7.97 9.76 -9.54
CA SER A 469 -6.71 10.37 -9.05
C SER A 469 -5.83 10.86 -10.19
N SER A 470 -5.29 12.06 -10.00
CA SER A 470 -4.29 12.70 -10.85
C SER A 470 -2.88 12.46 -10.32
N ARG A 471 -1.86 12.84 -11.11
CA ARG A 471 -0.43 12.76 -10.68
C ARG A 471 -0.08 13.67 -9.50
N ASP A 472 -0.95 14.63 -9.15
CA ASP A 472 -0.84 15.52 -8.00
C ASP A 472 -1.65 14.95 -6.83
N THR A 473 -0.97 14.37 -5.84
CA THR A 473 -1.59 13.66 -4.71
C THR A 473 -2.54 14.54 -3.89
N LYS A 474 -2.24 15.84 -3.74
CA LYS A 474 -3.06 16.75 -2.93
C LYS A 474 -4.40 17.04 -3.62
N LYS A 475 -4.36 17.48 -4.88
CA LYS A 475 -5.58 17.75 -5.67
C LYS A 475 -6.43 16.50 -5.90
N SER A 476 -5.78 15.33 -5.92
CA SER A 476 -6.48 14.04 -6.03
C SER A 476 -7.35 13.75 -4.81
N ALA A 477 -6.84 13.96 -3.59
CA ALA A 477 -7.63 13.74 -2.37
C ALA A 477 -8.90 14.61 -2.32
N ASP A 478 -8.79 15.90 -2.65
CA ASP A 478 -9.93 16.83 -2.69
C ASP A 478 -10.94 16.45 -3.80
N THR A 479 -10.44 16.04 -4.97
CA THR A 479 -11.28 15.61 -6.10
C THR A 479 -12.03 14.32 -5.76
N VAL A 480 -11.35 13.33 -5.19
CA VAL A 480 -11.94 12.05 -4.76
C VAL A 480 -13.02 12.29 -3.71
N LYS A 481 -12.74 13.12 -2.70
CA LYS A 481 -13.74 13.50 -1.68
C LYS A 481 -14.96 14.20 -2.30
N SER A 482 -14.74 15.15 -3.22
CA SER A 482 -15.83 15.88 -3.89
C SER A 482 -16.70 14.97 -4.78
N VAL A 483 -16.09 14.06 -5.53
CA VAL A 483 -16.81 13.09 -6.39
C VAL A 483 -17.61 12.11 -5.53
N PHE A 484 -17.00 11.56 -4.47
CA PHE A 484 -17.67 10.67 -3.54
C PHE A 484 -18.89 11.35 -2.89
N GLN A 485 -18.72 12.56 -2.36
CA GLN A 485 -19.81 13.29 -1.68
C GLN A 485 -20.99 13.53 -2.63
N GLN A 486 -20.74 13.90 -3.90
CA GLN A 486 -21.80 14.13 -4.89
C GLN A 486 -22.59 12.86 -5.24
N ILE A 487 -21.98 11.68 -5.12
CA ILE A 487 -22.62 10.37 -5.35
C ILE A 487 -23.40 9.93 -4.11
N PHE A 488 -22.80 10.00 -2.91
CA PHE A 488 -23.39 9.43 -1.69
C PHE A 488 -24.29 10.39 -0.89
N ASP A 489 -24.21 11.71 -1.04
CA ASP A 489 -25.05 12.70 -0.33
C ASP A 489 -26.56 12.32 -0.29
N PRO A 490 -27.21 11.92 -1.40
CA PRO A 490 -28.63 11.54 -1.39
C PRO A 490 -28.88 10.19 -0.73
N THR A 491 -27.89 9.28 -0.77
CA THR A 491 -27.95 7.94 -0.18
C THR A 491 -27.77 8.00 1.33
N GLU A 492 -26.82 8.82 1.80
CA GLU A 492 -26.64 9.17 3.22
C GLU A 492 -27.93 9.78 3.80
N LYS A 493 -28.60 10.68 3.07
CA LYS A 493 -29.90 11.24 3.47
C LYS A 493 -30.99 10.19 3.58
N VAL A 494 -31.03 9.17 2.70
CA VAL A 494 -31.96 8.04 2.83
C VAL A 494 -31.68 7.24 4.11
N GLY A 495 -30.41 6.99 4.46
CA GLY A 495 -30.04 6.32 5.71
C GLY A 495 -30.37 7.11 6.97
N GLN A 496 -30.13 8.43 6.95
CA GLN A 496 -30.54 9.35 8.01
C GLN A 496 -32.06 9.36 8.18
N MET A 497 -32.83 9.45 7.08
CA MET A 497 -34.29 9.41 7.11
C MET A 497 -34.84 8.06 7.61
N PHE A 498 -34.25 6.95 7.18
CA PHE A 498 -34.60 5.60 7.63
C PHE A 498 -34.42 5.45 9.15
N THR A 499 -33.27 5.91 9.67
CA THR A 499 -33.00 5.95 11.11
C THR A 499 -33.98 6.87 11.85
N LYS A 500 -34.22 8.07 11.31
CA LYS A 500 -35.10 9.08 11.91
C LYS A 500 -36.55 8.60 12.03
N ALA A 501 -37.07 7.92 11.00
CA ALA A 501 -38.43 7.41 10.97
C ALA A 501 -38.75 6.42 12.11
N TYR A 502 -37.77 5.60 12.51
CA TYR A 502 -37.91 4.71 13.67
C TYR A 502 -37.85 5.47 14.99
N ILE A 503 -36.78 6.24 15.20
CA ILE A 503 -36.46 6.80 16.51
C ILE A 503 -37.43 7.90 16.96
N GLU A 504 -38.11 8.61 16.05
CA GLU A 504 -39.08 9.66 16.42
C GLU A 504 -40.24 9.12 17.26
N ASN A 505 -40.72 7.91 16.93
CA ASN A 505 -41.88 7.28 17.57
C ASN A 505 -41.52 6.07 18.44
N SER A 506 -40.29 5.57 18.40
CA SER A 506 -39.86 4.44 19.23
C SER A 506 -39.65 4.82 20.69
N TYR A 507 -40.19 3.97 21.59
CA TYR A 507 -39.96 3.98 23.03
C TYR A 507 -39.00 2.86 23.50
N ASP A 508 -38.43 2.10 22.56
CA ASP A 508 -37.49 1.00 22.84
C ASP A 508 -36.06 1.53 22.99
N ALA A 509 -35.67 1.84 24.23
CA ALA A 509 -34.32 2.33 24.53
C ALA A 509 -33.22 1.27 24.26
N VAL A 510 -33.54 -0.03 24.39
CA VAL A 510 -32.59 -1.13 24.16
C VAL A 510 -32.26 -1.22 22.67
N GLY A 511 -33.26 -1.18 21.79
CA GLY A 511 -33.06 -1.16 20.33
C GLY A 511 -32.34 0.10 19.84
N ILE A 512 -32.61 1.27 20.44
CA ILE A 512 -31.86 2.50 20.13
C ILE A 512 -30.40 2.36 20.56
N LEU A 513 -30.12 1.80 21.74
CA LEU A 513 -28.76 1.54 22.21
C LEU A 513 -28.03 0.51 21.35
N LEU A 514 -28.71 -0.57 20.91
CA LEU A 514 -28.17 -1.52 19.93
C LEU A 514 -27.79 -0.80 18.62
N CYS A 515 -28.63 0.10 18.11
CA CYS A 515 -28.29 0.92 16.93
C CYS A 515 -27.05 1.80 17.16
N ILE A 516 -26.88 2.37 18.37
CA ILE A 516 -25.66 3.12 18.74
C ILE A 516 -24.44 2.20 18.70
N ARG A 517 -24.50 1.00 19.30
CA ARG A 517 -23.39 0.04 19.30
C ARG A 517 -23.02 -0.44 17.88
N ILE A 518 -24.01 -0.74 17.06
CA ILE A 518 -23.83 -1.08 15.64
C ILE A 518 -23.15 0.07 14.89
N ASN A 519 -23.59 1.32 15.09
CA ASN A 519 -22.99 2.48 14.44
C ASN A 519 -21.54 2.71 14.89
N THR A 520 -21.21 2.47 16.16
CA THR A 520 -19.82 2.53 16.65
C THR A 520 -18.94 1.43 16.05
N GLN A 521 -19.41 0.18 15.97
CA GLN A 521 -18.70 -0.91 15.29
C GLN A 521 -18.44 -0.58 13.81
N LEU A 522 -19.44 -0.03 13.12
CA LEU A 522 -19.35 0.39 11.72
C LEU A 522 -18.37 1.57 11.50
N ALA A 523 -18.31 2.51 12.44
CA ALA A 523 -17.32 3.60 12.41
C ALA A 523 -15.88 3.07 12.56
N LEU A 524 -15.65 2.08 13.44
CA LEU A 524 -14.35 1.42 13.59
C LEU A 524 -13.96 0.65 12.33
N GLU A 525 -14.90 -0.03 11.66
CA GLU A 525 -14.65 -0.69 10.37
C GLU A 525 -14.32 0.31 9.25
N LEU A 526 -14.98 1.48 9.19
CA LEU A 526 -14.62 2.55 8.25
C LEU A 526 -13.19 3.09 8.47
N GLN A 527 -12.79 3.28 9.74
CA GLN A 527 -11.42 3.67 10.09
C GLN A 527 -10.40 2.59 9.69
N ARG A 528 -10.70 1.31 9.96
CA ARG A 528 -9.88 0.17 9.55
C ARG A 528 -9.71 0.09 8.03
N ARG A 529 -10.78 0.35 7.26
CA ARG A 529 -10.79 0.40 5.79
C ARG A 529 -10.20 1.69 5.21
N ARG A 530 -9.91 2.70 6.05
CA ARG A 530 -9.38 4.02 5.66
C ARG A 530 -10.29 4.78 4.68
N VAL A 531 -11.60 4.80 4.95
CA VAL A 531 -12.60 5.51 4.14
C VAL A 531 -13.13 6.73 4.91
N PRO A 532 -12.37 7.85 4.97
CA PRO A 532 -12.72 9.02 5.80
C PRO A 532 -13.95 9.78 5.30
N ALA A 533 -14.41 9.52 4.06
CA ALA A 533 -15.53 10.24 3.46
C ALA A 533 -16.88 9.96 4.17
N LEU A 534 -17.06 8.78 4.78
CA LEU A 534 -18.30 8.43 5.50
C LEU A 534 -18.28 8.76 7.01
N GLU A 535 -17.20 9.29 7.56
CA GLU A 535 -17.16 9.66 8.99
C GLU A 535 -18.24 10.70 9.35
N GLY A 536 -18.58 11.60 8.42
CA GLY A 536 -19.67 12.55 8.58
C GLY A 536 -21.04 11.87 8.76
N TYR A 537 -21.29 10.78 8.03
CA TYR A 537 -22.53 10.01 8.10
C TYR A 537 -22.67 9.28 9.45
N THR A 538 -21.63 8.57 9.90
CA THR A 538 -21.65 7.87 11.20
C THR A 538 -21.78 8.85 12.37
N ASN A 539 -21.13 10.01 12.28
CA ASN A 539 -21.22 11.06 13.29
C ASN A 539 -22.63 11.70 13.32
N SER A 540 -23.21 12.02 12.17
CA SER A 540 -24.59 12.52 12.08
C SER A 540 -25.61 11.52 12.65
N THR A 541 -25.41 10.23 12.38
CA THR A 541 -26.23 9.14 12.92
C THR A 541 -26.13 9.08 14.45
N ASN A 542 -24.91 9.15 15.02
CA ASN A 542 -24.70 9.24 16.47
C ASN A 542 -25.34 10.48 17.09
N MET A 543 -25.21 11.66 16.46
CA MET A 543 -25.83 12.90 16.91
C MET A 543 -27.37 12.87 16.87
N THR A 544 -27.97 11.90 16.17
CA THR A 544 -29.42 11.71 16.15
C THR A 544 -29.88 10.64 17.15
N LEU A 545 -29.12 9.54 17.29
CA LEU A 545 -29.43 8.43 18.19
C LEU A 545 -29.29 8.80 19.68
N TRP A 546 -28.17 9.41 20.09
CA TRP A 546 -27.88 9.67 21.51
C TRP A 546 -28.87 10.62 22.20
N PRO A 547 -29.25 11.78 21.62
CA PRO A 547 -30.25 12.66 22.22
C PRO A 547 -31.62 11.98 22.35
N ARG A 548 -31.99 11.13 21.39
CA ARG A 548 -33.24 10.37 21.48
C ARG A 548 -33.17 9.28 22.56
N PHE A 549 -32.06 8.57 22.70
CA PHE A 549 -31.85 7.63 23.81
C PHE A 549 -32.03 8.33 25.17
N GLN A 550 -31.37 9.47 25.39
CA GLN A 550 -31.51 10.27 26.62
C GLN A 550 -32.96 10.74 26.86
N HIS A 551 -33.69 11.09 25.81
CA HIS A 551 -35.10 11.45 25.91
C HIS A 551 -35.97 10.25 26.32
N VAL A 552 -35.79 9.07 25.71
CA VAL A 552 -36.53 7.85 26.07
C VAL A 552 -36.21 7.44 27.52
N MET A 553 -34.94 7.46 27.94
CA MET A 553 -34.56 7.23 29.34
C MET A 553 -35.23 8.22 30.31
N SER A 554 -35.36 9.48 29.91
CA SER A 554 -36.07 10.49 30.70
C SER A 554 -37.58 10.22 30.78
N LEU A 555 -38.20 9.66 29.72
CA LEU A 555 -39.59 9.22 29.71
C LEU A 555 -39.83 7.99 30.62
N HIS A 556 -38.89 7.04 30.68
CA HIS A 556 -38.95 5.93 31.65
C HIS A 556 -38.94 6.48 33.09
N VAL A 557 -38.02 7.39 33.41
CA VAL A 557 -37.97 8.09 34.70
C VAL A 557 -39.27 8.85 35.00
N GLU A 558 -39.80 9.61 34.03
CA GLU A 558 -41.06 10.35 34.21
C GLU A 558 -42.26 9.41 34.44
N SER A 559 -42.28 8.24 33.78
CA SER A 559 -43.33 7.24 33.99
C SER A 559 -43.35 6.72 35.44
N LEU A 560 -42.16 6.47 36.02
CA LEU A 560 -42.03 6.09 37.44
C LEU A 560 -42.45 7.22 38.38
N LYS A 561 -42.05 8.48 38.09
CA LYS A 561 -42.50 9.65 38.87
C LYS A 561 -44.02 9.80 38.87
N ARG A 562 -44.65 9.60 37.71
CA ARG A 562 -46.10 9.71 37.54
C ARG A 562 -46.82 8.60 38.30
N MET A 563 -46.34 7.36 38.22
CA MET A 563 -46.80 6.24 39.06
C MET A 563 -46.67 6.58 40.55
N ALA A 564 -45.49 7.06 40.97
CA ALA A 564 -45.19 7.44 42.35
C ALA A 564 -45.97 8.66 42.88
N ALA A 565 -46.67 9.41 42.01
CA ALA A 565 -47.58 10.48 42.39
C ALA A 565 -49.06 10.04 42.39
N THR A 566 -49.38 8.93 41.71
CA THR A 566 -50.76 8.49 41.50
C THR A 566 -51.21 7.58 42.65
N LYS A 567 -51.86 8.17 43.65
CA LYS A 567 -52.29 7.49 44.89
C LYS A 567 -53.07 6.19 44.64
N SER A 568 -53.92 6.12 43.62
CA SER A 568 -54.69 4.90 43.32
C SER A 568 -53.81 3.70 42.96
N VAL A 569 -52.63 3.92 42.36
CA VAL A 569 -51.68 2.85 42.01
C VAL A 569 -50.90 2.40 43.24
N ILE A 570 -50.45 3.37 44.05
CA ILE A 570 -49.68 3.10 45.27
C ILE A 570 -50.55 2.36 46.30
N SER A 571 -51.75 2.88 46.61
CA SER A 571 -52.69 2.26 47.56
C SER A 571 -53.41 1.00 47.02
N ALA A 572 -53.17 0.61 45.76
CA ALA A 572 -53.60 -0.68 45.22
C ALA A 572 -52.66 -1.83 45.63
N VAL A 573 -51.44 -1.53 46.09
CA VAL A 573 -50.49 -2.52 46.59
C VAL A 573 -50.97 -3.04 47.95
N LYS A 574 -51.63 -4.20 47.93
CA LYS A 574 -52.17 -4.89 49.12
C LYS A 574 -51.39 -6.14 49.51
N ASP A 575 -50.47 -6.56 48.67
CA ASP A 575 -49.77 -7.84 48.76
C ASP A 575 -48.25 -7.63 48.78
N ILE A 576 -47.57 -8.48 49.53
CA ILE A 576 -46.15 -8.42 49.91
C ILE A 576 -45.27 -9.00 48.78
N HIS A 577 -45.90 -9.65 47.79
CA HIS A 577 -45.25 -10.15 46.58
C HIS A 577 -44.55 -9.04 45.76
N PRO A 578 -43.51 -9.39 44.97
CA PRO A 578 -42.81 -8.43 44.12
C PRO A 578 -43.76 -7.73 43.14
N HIS A 579 -43.64 -6.41 43.01
CA HIS A 579 -44.45 -5.63 42.07
C HIS A 579 -43.93 -5.82 40.64
N TYR A 580 -44.82 -5.86 39.64
CA TYR A 580 -44.43 -6.16 38.25
C TYR A 580 -43.37 -5.21 37.66
N ILE A 581 -43.33 -3.96 38.13
CA ILE A 581 -42.32 -2.97 37.72
C ILE A 581 -40.89 -3.38 38.09
N THR A 582 -40.72 -4.21 39.13
CA THR A 582 -39.42 -4.65 39.65
C THR A 582 -38.71 -5.55 38.65
N ARG A 583 -39.43 -6.49 38.06
CA ARG A 583 -38.89 -7.35 37.00
C ARG A 583 -38.57 -6.53 35.74
N ARG A 584 -39.47 -5.63 35.32
CA ARG A 584 -39.25 -4.72 34.18
C ARG A 584 -38.01 -3.83 34.39
N TYR A 585 -37.83 -3.28 35.58
CA TYR A 585 -36.65 -2.49 35.94
C TYR A 585 -35.37 -3.35 35.89
N ALA A 586 -35.39 -4.55 36.49
CA ALA A 586 -34.23 -5.43 36.51
C ALA A 586 -33.81 -5.87 35.10
N GLU A 587 -34.75 -6.35 34.28
CA GLU A 587 -34.48 -6.77 32.90
C GLU A 587 -33.96 -5.59 32.05
N PHE A 588 -34.54 -4.40 32.21
CA PHE A 588 -34.11 -3.19 31.50
C PHE A 588 -32.72 -2.69 31.92
N ALA A 589 -32.48 -2.54 33.23
CA ALA A 589 -31.20 -2.12 33.76
C ALA A 589 -30.09 -3.10 33.38
N ALA A 590 -30.36 -4.42 33.48
CA ALA A 590 -29.43 -5.45 33.05
C ALA A 590 -29.06 -5.30 31.57
N SER A 591 -30.06 -5.16 30.70
CA SER A 591 -29.87 -5.03 29.25
C SER A 591 -29.06 -3.79 28.87
N LEU A 592 -29.30 -2.64 29.51
CA LEU A 592 -28.56 -1.41 29.25
C LEU A 592 -27.10 -1.51 29.72
N LEU A 593 -26.84 -2.14 30.87
CA LEU A 593 -25.50 -2.27 31.45
C LEU A 593 -24.65 -3.31 30.70
N VAL A 594 -25.23 -4.45 30.34
CA VAL A 594 -24.58 -5.45 29.45
C VAL A 594 -24.19 -4.80 28.12
N LEU A 595 -25.07 -3.99 27.53
CA LEU A 595 -24.75 -3.22 26.31
C LEU A 595 -23.75 -2.07 26.53
N ASN A 596 -23.31 -1.81 27.75
CA ASN A 596 -22.29 -0.80 28.07
C ASN A 596 -20.90 -1.40 28.36
N GLU A 597 -20.78 -2.73 28.41
CA GLU A 597 -19.51 -3.43 28.66
C GLU A 597 -18.45 -3.02 27.62
N GLY A 598 -17.33 -2.48 28.09
CA GLY A 598 -16.21 -2.03 27.26
C GLY A 598 -16.38 -0.65 26.59
N TYR A 599 -17.50 0.05 26.83
CA TYR A 599 -17.73 1.42 26.32
C TYR A 599 -17.67 2.49 27.42
N ASP A 600 -18.08 2.13 28.65
CA ASP A 600 -18.03 3.00 29.84
C ASP A 600 -18.71 4.39 29.66
N ASP A 601 -19.79 4.44 28.87
CA ASP A 601 -20.47 5.71 28.57
C ASP A 601 -21.08 6.36 29.82
N ALA A 602 -20.47 7.45 30.28
CA ALA A 602 -20.98 8.24 31.40
C ALA A 602 -22.44 8.70 31.21
N ILE A 603 -22.89 8.92 29.96
CA ILE A 603 -24.29 9.27 29.65
C ILE A 603 -25.24 8.13 30.04
N LEU A 604 -24.88 6.89 29.74
CA LEU A 604 -25.70 5.71 30.04
C LEU A 604 -25.68 5.43 31.54
N ILE A 605 -24.50 5.42 32.16
CA ILE A 605 -24.34 5.16 33.61
C ILE A 605 -25.16 6.17 34.43
N ASN A 606 -25.06 7.46 34.13
CA ASN A 606 -25.87 8.49 34.80
C ASN A 606 -27.38 8.34 34.55
N SER A 607 -27.78 7.80 33.40
CA SER A 607 -29.21 7.56 33.08
C SER A 607 -29.76 6.35 33.84
N VAL A 608 -28.99 5.27 33.97
CA VAL A 608 -29.33 4.09 34.79
C VAL A 608 -29.38 4.46 36.27
N GLN A 609 -28.39 5.19 36.79
CA GLN A 609 -28.36 5.68 38.17
C GLN A 609 -29.59 6.55 38.51
N ARG A 610 -30.01 7.43 37.59
CA ARG A 610 -31.24 8.22 37.75
C ARG A 610 -32.49 7.34 37.75
N LEU A 611 -32.54 6.31 36.92
CA LEU A 611 -33.66 5.35 36.90
C LEU A 611 -33.74 4.57 38.21
N ARG A 612 -32.60 4.11 38.73
CA ARG A 612 -32.47 3.38 40.00
C ARG A 612 -33.01 4.19 41.18
N ASN A 613 -32.53 5.43 41.36
CA ASN A 613 -32.94 6.29 42.48
C ASN A 613 -34.45 6.53 42.51
N GLU A 614 -35.06 6.70 41.33
CA GLU A 614 -36.50 6.96 41.20
C GLU A 614 -37.31 5.67 41.39
N PHE A 615 -36.81 4.52 40.94
CA PHE A 615 -37.37 3.20 41.19
C PHE A 615 -37.36 2.83 42.69
N GLU A 616 -36.22 2.99 43.37
CA GLU A 616 -36.10 2.81 44.83
C GLU A 616 -37.09 3.75 45.57
N GLY A 617 -37.22 4.99 45.12
CA GLY A 617 -38.20 5.94 45.63
C GLY A 617 -39.66 5.51 45.43
N VAL A 618 -39.99 4.81 44.33
CA VAL A 618 -41.33 4.23 44.11
C VAL A 618 -41.57 3.08 45.09
N LEU A 619 -40.63 2.14 45.21
CA LEU A 619 -40.74 1.01 46.14
C LEU A 619 -40.88 1.47 47.59
N ALA A 620 -40.11 2.48 48.02
CA ALA A 620 -40.21 3.05 49.36
C ALA A 620 -41.57 3.73 49.63
N ARG A 621 -42.24 4.28 48.60
CA ARG A 621 -43.61 4.79 48.75
C ARG A 621 -44.62 3.65 48.86
N MET A 622 -44.52 2.64 48.00
CA MET A 622 -45.37 1.45 48.04
C MET A 622 -45.25 0.70 49.37
N SER A 623 -44.04 0.54 49.92
CA SER A 623 -43.84 -0.12 51.21
C SER A 623 -44.47 0.62 52.37
N ASN A 624 -44.69 1.94 52.29
CA ASN A 624 -45.28 2.72 53.38
C ASN A 624 -46.81 2.59 53.49
N GLU A 625 -47.50 2.07 52.46
CA GLU A 625 -48.95 1.85 52.50
C GLU A 625 -49.36 0.68 53.41
N PHE A 626 -48.47 -0.30 53.65
CA PHE A 626 -48.74 -1.35 54.62
C PHE A 626 -48.73 -0.78 56.05
N SER A 627 -49.68 -1.19 56.88
CA SER A 627 -49.74 -0.77 58.30
C SER A 627 -48.64 -1.40 59.17
N GLU A 628 -48.39 -2.70 58.97
CA GLU A 628 -47.43 -3.49 59.75
C GLU A 628 -45.98 -3.25 59.28
N PRO A 629 -45.04 -2.81 60.16
CA PRO A 629 -43.63 -2.61 59.81
C PRO A 629 -42.98 -3.84 59.16
N THR A 630 -43.28 -5.03 59.66
CA THR A 630 -42.83 -6.32 59.13
C THR A 630 -43.19 -6.49 57.66
N ARG A 631 -44.41 -6.14 57.25
CA ARG A 631 -44.85 -6.22 55.84
C ARG A 631 -44.13 -5.23 54.96
N ARG A 632 -43.87 -4.01 55.44
CA ARG A 632 -43.09 -2.99 54.71
C ARG A 632 -41.73 -3.54 54.32
N ILE A 633 -41.05 -4.15 55.27
CA ILE A 633 -39.68 -4.65 55.08
C ILE A 633 -39.70 -5.93 54.23
N ALA A 634 -40.63 -6.86 54.46
CA ALA A 634 -40.78 -8.07 53.65
C ALA A 634 -41.07 -7.75 52.17
N PHE A 635 -41.92 -6.76 51.89
CA PHE A 635 -42.17 -6.28 50.52
C PHE A 635 -40.88 -5.76 49.86
N LEU A 636 -40.08 -4.97 50.56
CA LEU A 636 -38.80 -4.48 50.02
C LEU A 636 -37.81 -5.63 49.75
N ILE A 637 -37.66 -6.57 50.69
CA ILE A 637 -36.81 -7.77 50.53
C ILE A 637 -37.25 -8.59 49.30
N ASN A 638 -38.55 -8.86 49.15
CA ASN A 638 -39.10 -9.59 48.00
C ASN A 638 -38.79 -8.90 46.66
N ASN A 639 -38.88 -7.56 46.61
CA ASN A 639 -38.56 -6.83 45.38
C ASN A 639 -37.04 -6.82 45.08
N TYR A 640 -36.18 -6.58 46.07
CA TYR A 640 -34.72 -6.59 45.86
C TYR A 640 -34.19 -7.99 45.51
N ASP A 641 -34.74 -9.06 46.08
CA ASP A 641 -34.40 -10.45 45.75
C ASP A 641 -34.67 -10.80 44.27
N VAL A 642 -35.77 -10.28 43.68
CA VAL A 642 -36.04 -10.43 42.24
C VAL A 642 -34.97 -9.73 41.39
N ILE A 643 -34.56 -8.52 41.77
CA ILE A 643 -33.50 -7.78 41.04
C ILE A 643 -32.17 -8.52 41.12
N VAL A 644 -31.80 -8.99 42.32
CA VAL A 644 -30.58 -9.80 42.53
C VAL A 644 -30.62 -11.09 41.71
N SER A 645 -31.78 -11.75 41.63
CA SER A 645 -31.95 -12.97 40.83
C SER A 645 -31.73 -12.71 39.34
N VAL A 646 -32.39 -11.70 38.77
CA VAL A 646 -32.25 -11.33 37.34
C VAL A 646 -30.82 -10.88 37.01
N PHE A 647 -30.17 -10.11 37.88
CA PHE A 647 -28.77 -9.69 37.68
C PHE A 647 -27.79 -10.88 37.79
N GLN A 648 -28.07 -11.86 38.66
CA GLN A 648 -27.26 -13.07 38.76
C GLN A 648 -27.42 -13.98 37.54
N GLU A 649 -28.63 -14.15 37.02
CA GLU A 649 -28.94 -14.94 35.81
C GLU A 649 -28.23 -14.41 34.55
N ALA A 650 -28.00 -13.10 34.46
CA ALA A 650 -27.33 -12.46 33.33
C ALA A 650 -25.80 -12.69 33.28
N HIS A 651 -25.18 -13.17 34.37
CA HIS A 651 -23.77 -13.59 34.45
C HIS A 651 -22.71 -12.62 33.83
N ASN A 652 -22.95 -11.31 33.87
CA ASN A 652 -22.10 -10.31 33.21
C ASN A 652 -21.39 -9.37 34.21
N ARG A 653 -20.11 -9.06 33.96
CA ARG A 653 -19.27 -8.21 34.83
C ARG A 653 -19.75 -6.77 34.95
N ALA A 654 -20.38 -6.22 33.91
CA ALA A 654 -20.92 -4.86 33.91
C ALA A 654 -22.04 -4.66 34.94
N LEU A 655 -22.61 -5.75 35.48
CA LEU A 655 -23.66 -5.71 36.49
C LEU A 655 -23.14 -5.69 37.93
N GLU A 656 -21.89 -6.09 38.20
CA GLU A 656 -21.45 -6.40 39.58
C GLU A 656 -21.57 -5.19 40.53
N SER A 657 -21.31 -3.96 40.05
CA SER A 657 -21.46 -2.74 40.86
C SER A 657 -22.91 -2.45 41.27
N GLU A 658 -23.87 -2.68 40.37
CA GLU A 658 -25.30 -2.48 40.66
C GLU A 658 -25.86 -3.64 41.50
N LEU A 659 -25.40 -4.86 41.21
CA LEU A 659 -25.73 -6.08 41.93
C LEU A 659 -25.24 -5.99 43.39
N GLU A 660 -24.04 -5.47 43.63
CA GLU A 660 -23.51 -5.24 44.97
C GLU A 660 -24.26 -4.13 45.72
N HIS A 661 -24.63 -3.03 45.07
CA HIS A 661 -25.52 -2.00 45.66
C HIS A 661 -26.86 -2.60 46.10
N VAL A 662 -27.49 -3.43 45.26
CA VAL A 662 -28.77 -4.10 45.62
C VAL A 662 -28.57 -5.16 46.71
N ARG A 663 -27.45 -5.92 46.72
CA ARG A 663 -27.11 -6.84 47.83
C ARG A 663 -26.98 -6.10 49.16
N GLN A 664 -26.37 -4.92 49.17
CA GLN A 664 -26.24 -4.10 50.38
C GLN A 664 -27.61 -3.63 50.90
N LEU A 665 -28.49 -3.14 50.02
CA LEU A 665 -29.88 -2.82 50.38
C LEU A 665 -30.64 -4.06 50.91
N LEU A 666 -30.52 -5.20 50.24
CA LEU A 666 -31.14 -6.46 50.66
C LEU A 666 -30.64 -6.89 52.05
N SER A 667 -29.34 -6.76 52.32
CA SER A 667 -28.74 -7.06 53.63
C SER A 667 -29.23 -6.12 54.73
N ILE A 668 -29.32 -4.80 54.45
CA ILE A 668 -29.84 -3.80 55.39
C ILE A 668 -31.30 -4.10 55.76
N HIS A 669 -32.15 -4.35 54.76
CA HIS A 669 -33.55 -4.68 54.99
C HIS A 669 -33.73 -6.05 55.66
N THR A 670 -32.92 -7.05 55.31
CA THR A 670 -32.94 -8.35 56.01
C THR A 670 -32.57 -8.18 57.49
N GLY A 671 -31.56 -7.39 57.83
CA GLY A 671 -31.22 -7.07 59.22
C GLY A 671 -32.35 -6.38 59.98
N ALA A 672 -33.03 -5.42 59.35
CA ALA A 672 -34.20 -4.75 59.93
C ALA A 672 -35.40 -5.71 60.13
N PHE A 673 -35.60 -6.65 59.19
CA PHE A 673 -36.64 -7.68 59.31
C PHE A 673 -36.35 -8.65 60.45
N VAL A 674 -35.09 -9.06 60.62
CA VAL A 674 -34.63 -9.91 61.73
C VAL A 674 -34.93 -9.25 63.07
N ASP A 675 -34.57 -7.98 63.25
CA ASP A 675 -34.82 -7.25 64.50
C ASP A 675 -36.33 -7.15 64.82
N GLU A 676 -37.19 -6.83 63.84
CA GLU A 676 -38.65 -6.79 64.07
C GLU A 676 -39.30 -8.18 64.18
N GLN A 677 -38.69 -9.27 63.67
CA GLN A 677 -39.17 -10.65 63.90
C GLN A 677 -38.78 -11.19 65.28
N LEU A 678 -37.60 -10.84 65.80
CA LEU A 678 -37.17 -11.32 67.12
C LEU A 678 -37.84 -10.54 68.26
N LYS A 679 -38.16 -9.27 68.06
CA LYS A 679 -38.73 -8.36 69.07
C LYS A 679 -40.00 -8.86 69.80
N PRO A 680 -41.01 -9.47 69.16
CA PRO A 680 -42.21 -9.97 69.86
C PRO A 680 -41.95 -11.17 70.77
N TYR A 681 -40.93 -11.98 70.49
CA TYR A 681 -40.65 -13.25 71.19
C TYR A 681 -39.46 -13.17 72.14
N PHE A 682 -38.49 -12.31 71.82
CA PHE A 682 -37.17 -12.26 72.46
C PHE A 682 -36.73 -10.81 72.78
N GLY A 683 -37.63 -9.83 72.65
CA GLY A 683 -37.30 -8.39 72.80
C GLY A 683 -36.56 -8.06 74.08
N SER A 684 -37.00 -8.55 75.24
CA SER A 684 -36.31 -8.30 76.52
C SER A 684 -34.89 -8.86 76.57
N MET A 685 -34.62 -9.99 75.92
CA MET A 685 -33.27 -10.56 75.79
C MET A 685 -32.41 -9.70 74.86
N VAL A 686 -32.94 -9.33 73.69
CA VAL A 686 -32.24 -8.49 72.71
C VAL A 686 -31.91 -7.12 73.30
N ASP A 687 -32.85 -6.50 74.02
CA ASP A 687 -32.63 -5.22 74.72
C ASP A 687 -31.58 -5.35 75.84
N CYS A 688 -31.63 -6.41 76.64
CA CYS A 688 -30.63 -6.67 77.68
C CYS A 688 -29.22 -6.77 77.09
N VAL A 689 -29.05 -7.51 75.98
CA VAL A 689 -27.76 -7.63 75.27
C VAL A 689 -27.35 -6.28 74.64
N LYS A 690 -28.26 -5.58 73.96
CA LYS A 690 -27.98 -4.25 73.35
C LYS A 690 -27.58 -3.21 74.40
N ARG A 691 -28.24 -3.17 75.56
CA ARG A 691 -27.85 -2.29 76.71
C ARG A 691 -26.46 -2.63 77.24
N SER A 692 -26.15 -3.92 77.39
CA SER A 692 -24.84 -4.40 77.87
C SER A 692 -23.71 -4.13 76.89
N ASP A 693 -23.94 -4.30 75.58
CA ASP A 693 -22.96 -3.99 74.52
C ASP A 693 -22.64 -2.48 74.43
N GLN A 694 -23.65 -1.61 74.64
CA GLN A 694 -23.48 -0.15 74.65
C GLN A 694 -22.83 0.34 75.95
N SER A 695 -23.17 -0.26 77.09
CA SER A 695 -22.78 0.22 78.43
C SER A 695 -21.61 -0.56 79.01
N LYS A 696 -20.47 -0.61 78.30
CA LYS A 696 -19.27 -1.38 78.69
C LYS A 696 -18.68 -1.10 80.09
N SER A 697 -19.19 -0.16 80.89
CA SER A 697 -18.61 0.16 82.20
C SER A 697 -19.54 0.51 83.37
N MET A 698 -20.83 0.87 83.22
CA MET A 698 -21.65 1.30 84.39
C MET A 698 -23.14 0.95 84.45
N ALA A 699 -23.84 0.62 83.35
CA ALA A 699 -25.25 0.18 83.43
C ALA A 699 -25.33 -1.35 83.46
N GLN A 700 -25.23 -1.94 84.65
CA GLN A 700 -25.30 -3.38 84.83
C GLN A 700 -26.77 -3.86 84.88
N PRO A 701 -27.23 -4.79 84.00
CA PRO A 701 -28.58 -5.35 84.10
C PRO A 701 -28.80 -6.06 85.45
N GLU A 702 -30.02 -5.91 85.99
CA GLU A 702 -30.39 -6.43 87.30
C GLU A 702 -30.40 -7.95 87.32
N LYS A 703 -29.97 -8.56 88.45
CA LYS A 703 -29.98 -10.03 88.59
C LYS A 703 -31.38 -10.63 88.42
N GLY A 704 -32.43 -9.93 88.85
CA GLY A 704 -33.83 -10.35 88.66
C GLY A 704 -34.29 -10.33 87.20
N GLU A 705 -33.86 -9.33 86.41
CA GLU A 705 -34.16 -9.24 84.98
C GLU A 705 -33.54 -10.42 84.23
N LEU A 706 -32.27 -10.75 84.53
CA LEU A 706 -31.54 -11.89 83.95
C LEU A 706 -32.17 -13.25 84.31
N GLN A 707 -32.61 -13.44 85.56
CA GLN A 707 -33.32 -14.66 85.97
C GLN A 707 -34.65 -14.81 85.25
N ARG A 708 -35.44 -13.72 85.13
CA ARG A 708 -36.73 -13.72 84.41
C ARG A 708 -36.55 -14.09 82.95
N ILE A 709 -35.65 -13.41 82.23
CA ILE A 709 -35.39 -13.65 80.80
C ILE A 709 -34.94 -15.09 80.55
N SER A 710 -34.06 -15.64 81.40
CA SER A 710 -33.60 -17.03 81.24
C SER A 710 -34.73 -18.06 81.43
N HIS A 711 -35.61 -17.84 82.41
CA HIS A 711 -36.77 -18.70 82.65
C HIS A 711 -37.82 -18.61 81.54
N GLU A 712 -38.15 -17.38 81.11
CA GLU A 712 -39.05 -17.08 79.99
C GLU A 712 -38.55 -17.69 78.68
N PHE A 713 -37.26 -17.55 78.38
CA PHE A 713 -36.62 -18.20 77.24
C PHE A 713 -36.76 -19.72 77.34
N ALA A 714 -36.38 -20.33 78.47
CA ALA A 714 -36.40 -21.79 78.65
C ALA A 714 -37.80 -22.42 78.47
N GLN A 715 -38.87 -21.69 78.80
CA GLN A 715 -40.25 -22.12 78.58
C GLN A 715 -40.73 -21.94 77.13
N THR A 716 -40.45 -20.79 76.50
CA THR A 716 -41.14 -20.36 75.27
C THR A 716 -40.36 -20.65 73.98
N TRP A 717 -39.03 -20.79 74.04
CA TRP A 717 -38.15 -20.75 72.86
C TRP A 717 -38.54 -21.70 71.71
N ARG A 718 -38.97 -22.94 71.99
CA ARG A 718 -39.40 -23.90 70.95
C ARG A 718 -40.68 -23.46 70.23
N GLN A 719 -41.63 -22.90 70.97
CA GLN A 719 -42.88 -22.40 70.39
C GLN A 719 -42.60 -21.14 69.58
N SER A 720 -41.79 -20.22 70.11
CA SER A 720 -41.34 -19.02 69.39
C SER A 720 -40.60 -19.35 68.09
N LEU A 721 -39.69 -20.34 68.08
CA LEU A 721 -39.03 -20.82 66.86
C LEU A 721 -40.04 -21.33 65.81
N THR A 722 -41.05 -22.08 66.24
CA THR A 722 -42.09 -22.62 65.36
C THR A 722 -42.95 -21.50 64.75
N SER A 723 -43.33 -20.51 65.56
CA SER A 723 -44.09 -19.34 65.12
C SER A 723 -43.29 -18.43 64.19
N ILE A 724 -41.99 -18.22 64.45
CA ILE A 724 -41.08 -17.49 63.56
C ILE A 724 -40.97 -18.22 62.21
N ASN A 725 -40.79 -19.54 62.21
CA ASN A 725 -40.72 -20.32 60.97
C ASN A 725 -42.01 -20.18 60.14
N ALA A 726 -43.19 -20.32 60.76
CA ALA A 726 -44.48 -20.11 60.10
C ALA A 726 -44.65 -18.68 59.54
N SER A 727 -44.22 -17.68 60.31
CA SER A 727 -44.21 -16.26 59.90
C SER A 727 -43.34 -16.04 58.65
N VAL A 728 -42.12 -16.57 58.63
CA VAL A 728 -41.21 -16.45 57.48
C VAL A 728 -41.76 -17.18 56.23
N ILE A 729 -42.35 -18.38 56.38
CA ILE A 729 -43.05 -19.08 55.28
C ILE A 729 -44.16 -18.19 54.69
N GLN A 730 -44.90 -17.47 55.53
CA GLN A 730 -46.01 -16.63 55.07
C GLN A 730 -45.55 -15.36 54.33
N TYR A 731 -44.38 -14.80 54.66
CA TYR A 731 -43.88 -13.56 54.05
C TYR A 731 -43.04 -13.76 52.78
N PHE A 732 -42.43 -14.93 52.60
CA PHE A 732 -41.49 -15.21 51.51
C PHE A 732 -41.91 -16.45 50.70
N SER A 733 -42.67 -16.24 49.63
CA SER A 733 -43.06 -17.31 48.70
C SER A 733 -41.92 -17.80 47.81
N ASN A 734 -40.86 -16.99 47.60
CA ASN A 734 -39.60 -17.51 47.05
C ASN A 734 -38.87 -18.32 48.13
N PHE A 735 -38.90 -19.64 47.99
CA PHE A 735 -38.24 -20.62 48.86
C PHE A 735 -36.77 -20.31 49.17
N LYS A 736 -35.97 -19.91 48.16
CA LYS A 736 -34.53 -19.64 48.34
C LYS A 736 -34.30 -18.39 49.19
N ASN A 737 -35.13 -17.36 48.98
CA ASN A 737 -35.12 -16.13 49.76
C ASN A 737 -35.61 -16.39 51.20
N GLY A 738 -36.77 -17.03 51.36
CA GLY A 738 -37.33 -17.40 52.67
C GLY A 738 -36.38 -18.23 53.52
N THR A 739 -35.69 -19.21 52.92
CA THR A 739 -34.62 -19.98 53.58
C THR A 739 -33.46 -19.11 54.03
N THR A 740 -33.05 -18.14 53.20
CA THR A 740 -31.94 -17.22 53.50
C THR A 740 -32.30 -16.25 54.64
N VAL A 741 -33.50 -15.68 54.59
CA VAL A 741 -34.05 -14.82 55.66
C VAL A 741 -34.24 -15.60 56.95
N LEU A 742 -34.77 -16.83 56.90
CA LEU A 742 -34.89 -17.71 58.07
C LEU A 742 -33.51 -17.97 58.71
N HIS A 743 -32.50 -18.33 57.91
CA HIS A 743 -31.15 -18.51 58.41
C HIS A 743 -30.57 -17.24 59.06
N ALA A 744 -30.87 -16.05 58.52
CA ALA A 744 -30.48 -14.78 59.14
C ALA A 744 -31.17 -14.57 60.50
N VAL A 745 -32.48 -14.81 60.61
CA VAL A 745 -33.24 -14.70 61.86
C VAL A 745 -32.71 -15.68 62.92
N LEU A 746 -32.56 -16.95 62.55
CA LEU A 746 -32.13 -18.01 63.47
C LEU A 746 -30.64 -17.88 63.85
N GLY A 747 -29.79 -17.45 62.91
CA GLY A 747 -28.38 -17.14 63.19
C GLY A 747 -28.22 -15.97 64.16
N GLN A 748 -28.96 -14.88 63.94
CA GLN A 748 -28.93 -13.72 64.83
C GLN A 748 -29.51 -14.02 66.22
N LEU A 749 -30.54 -14.88 66.31
CA LEU A 749 -31.04 -15.39 67.59
C LEU A 749 -29.96 -16.15 68.37
N ILE A 750 -29.17 -17.01 67.70
CA ILE A 750 -28.03 -17.70 68.33
C ILE A 750 -27.02 -16.66 68.85
N VAL A 751 -26.65 -15.66 68.05
CA VAL A 751 -25.68 -14.62 68.44
C VAL A 751 -26.16 -13.81 69.66
N TYR A 752 -27.45 -13.44 69.71
CA TYR A 752 -28.01 -12.79 70.90
C TYR A 752 -28.06 -13.73 72.11
N TYR A 753 -28.36 -15.01 71.90
CA TYR A 753 -28.42 -15.99 72.99
C TYR A 753 -27.05 -16.29 73.58
N THR A 754 -26.01 -16.49 72.76
CA THR A 754 -24.63 -16.70 73.26
C THR A 754 -24.16 -15.50 74.08
N LYS A 755 -24.35 -14.27 73.58
CA LYS A 755 -24.01 -13.06 74.33
C LYS A 755 -24.78 -12.93 75.64
N PHE A 756 -26.05 -13.33 75.66
CA PHE A 756 -26.85 -13.35 76.89
C PHE A 756 -26.30 -14.34 77.92
N LEU A 757 -25.85 -15.52 77.48
CA LEU A 757 -25.19 -16.49 78.35
C LEU A 757 -23.85 -15.98 78.88
N ASP A 758 -23.02 -15.34 78.05
CA ASP A 758 -21.76 -14.72 78.49
C ASP A 758 -22.00 -13.70 79.63
N ILE A 759 -23.06 -12.89 79.51
CA ILE A 759 -23.47 -11.92 80.55
C ILE A 759 -23.95 -12.63 81.82
N LEU A 760 -24.68 -13.74 81.68
CA LEU A 760 -25.21 -14.53 82.80
C LEU A 760 -24.09 -15.25 83.57
N GLU A 761 -23.10 -15.80 82.87
CA GLU A 761 -21.88 -16.40 83.45
C GLU A 761 -21.04 -15.34 84.19
N GLN A 762 -20.77 -14.19 83.55
CA GLN A 762 -20.03 -13.07 84.17
C GLN A 762 -20.71 -12.53 85.45
N ARG A 763 -22.02 -12.71 85.61
CA ARG A 763 -22.79 -12.27 86.80
C ARG A 763 -22.89 -13.30 87.92
N ASN A 764 -22.48 -14.55 87.66
CA ASN A 764 -22.53 -15.69 88.58
C ASN A 764 -23.84 -15.77 89.37
N ILE A 765 -24.95 -15.97 88.64
CA ILE A 765 -26.32 -15.98 89.18
C ILE A 765 -26.71 -17.41 89.57
N GLY A 766 -26.72 -17.69 90.87
CA GLY A 766 -27.21 -18.97 91.40
C GLY A 766 -28.71 -19.19 91.14
N GLY A 767 -29.09 -20.46 90.97
CA GLY A 767 -30.49 -20.90 90.89
C GLY A 767 -31.12 -20.97 89.49
N VAL A 768 -30.35 -20.72 88.42
CA VAL A 768 -30.84 -20.79 87.04
C VAL A 768 -30.00 -21.75 86.20
N GLN A 769 -30.65 -22.76 85.59
CA GLN A 769 -30.06 -23.56 84.52
C GLN A 769 -30.54 -23.01 83.17
N PRO A 770 -29.70 -22.29 82.41
CA PRO A 770 -30.04 -21.88 81.05
C PRO A 770 -30.08 -23.09 80.10
N VAL A 771 -30.75 -22.93 78.96
CA VAL A 771 -30.74 -23.94 77.89
C VAL A 771 -29.37 -23.95 77.21
N GLY A 772 -28.75 -25.12 77.04
CA GLY A 772 -27.47 -25.20 76.32
C GLY A 772 -27.58 -24.75 74.87
N VAL A 773 -26.63 -23.95 74.39
CA VAL A 773 -26.59 -23.42 73.01
C VAL A 773 -26.72 -24.54 71.98
N GLN A 774 -26.03 -25.67 72.19
CA GLN A 774 -26.11 -26.87 71.35
C GLN A 774 -27.55 -27.40 71.23
N THR A 775 -28.36 -27.35 72.29
CA THR A 775 -29.77 -27.77 72.27
C THR A 775 -30.60 -26.84 71.38
N VAL A 776 -30.36 -25.52 71.45
CA VAL A 776 -31.01 -24.53 70.58
C VAL A 776 -30.57 -24.72 69.12
N MET A 777 -29.28 -24.96 68.87
CA MET A 777 -28.73 -25.23 67.53
C MET A 777 -29.28 -26.52 66.92
N VAL A 778 -29.47 -27.59 67.70
CA VAL A 778 -30.05 -28.86 67.22
C VAL A 778 -31.52 -28.67 66.82
N GLU A 779 -32.27 -27.85 67.56
CA GLU A 779 -33.66 -27.53 67.19
C GLU A 779 -33.71 -26.65 65.93
N ILE A 780 -32.86 -25.62 65.84
CA ILE A 780 -32.71 -24.75 64.66
C ILE A 780 -32.37 -25.57 63.41
N LYS A 781 -31.54 -26.62 63.53
CA LYS A 781 -31.22 -27.53 62.41
C LYS A 781 -32.43 -28.29 61.86
N LYS A 782 -33.53 -28.47 62.61
CA LYS A 782 -34.76 -29.12 62.10
C LYS A 782 -35.49 -28.24 61.09
N PHE A 783 -35.54 -26.93 61.33
CA PHE A 783 -36.14 -25.96 60.43
C PHE A 783 -35.34 -25.78 59.12
N ARG A 784 -34.07 -26.19 59.12
CA ARG A 784 -33.16 -26.17 57.96
C ARG A 784 -33.55 -27.08 56.79
N SER A 785 -34.52 -27.98 57.02
CA SER A 785 -35.09 -28.88 56.01
C SER A 785 -36.64 -28.84 56.02
N THR A 786 -37.22 -27.80 56.62
CA THR A 786 -38.67 -27.53 56.58
C THR A 786 -39.04 -26.57 55.45
N PHE A 787 -38.05 -25.80 55.00
CA PHE A 787 -37.89 -25.45 53.60
C PHE A 787 -37.00 -26.54 52.98
#